data_AF-A0AAD3STS5-F1
#
_entry.id   AF-A0AAD3STS5-F1
#
_cell.length_a   1.000
_cell.length_b   1.000
_cell.length_c   1.000
_cell.angle_alpha   90.00
_cell.angle_beta   90.00
_cell.angle_gamma   90.00
#
_symmetry.space_group_name_H-M   'P 1'
#
loop_
_entity.id
_entity.type
_entity.pdbx_description
1 polymer ?
#
loop_
_entity_poly.entity_id
_entity_poly.type
_entity_poly.pdbx_seq_one_letter_code
_entity_poly.pdbx_strand_id
1 'polypeptide(L)'
;MAGPAENHVLGINDTKEDTEEQTAISEEERNSAETAEGREKDMSPASGSSIHRSGSRPQLDLSGAAIQGNFEERDPAILLPNQSDDISHLALDIGGSLIKLVYFSRHEDKRIEDKRKSSFKQRFGIPNGNRRSYPILGGRLHFVKFETSKINECLEFIKSKQLHRGGMNPRRWPVDISPNENVVVKATGGGAYKFADLFKEKLGVSLDKEDEMDCLVAGANFLLKAIRHQAFTHMDGRKEFVLIDQNDLFPYLLVNIGSGVSMIKVDGDGNFQRVSGTNVGGGTYWGLGKLLTKCRSFDDLLELSQRGDNRTIDMLVGDIYGGMEYSKIGLSASTIASSFGKAISENKELKDYRPEDISLSLLRMISYNIGQISYLNALRFGLKRIFFGGFFIRGHAYTMDTISFAVHFWSKGEAKAMFLRHEGFLGALGAFMSYEKHGLDDLMVHQLVERFPMGAPYVGGKIHGPPLGDLNEKISWMEKFVQKGIEITAPVPMTPLGTTGLGGFDVPSSRGDTLRSDASNLNVGVLHLVPTLEVFPLLMDPKTYEPNTIDLSDHYELEYWLTVLSEHLLDLVDKAVASEGGTDDAKRRGDAFARAFSAHLARLREEPAAYGKLGLANLLELREECLREFQFTDAYRSIKQRENEASLAVLPDLLIELDSMDEEARLLTLIEGVLAANIFDWGSRACVELYHKGTIIEIYRMSRKKMQRPWRVDDFDNFKERMLGPGDKKLSPHKRALLFVDNSGADIVLGMLPLARELLRRGTEVVLVANSLPALNDVTAMELPDIVAEAAKHCDILRRAAEAGGLLVDAMVNIEDGLKEDSPSVPLMVVENGCGSPCIDLRQVSSELATAAKGADLIILEGMGRALHTNFNAQFKCDALKLAMVKNQRLAEKLIKGNIYDCICRYEPAS
;
A
#
# COMPACT_ATOMS: atom_id res chain seq x y z
N MET A 1 77.62 6.37 -28.31
CA MET A 1 77.75 6.26 -29.78
C MET A 1 76.34 6.55 -30.30
N ALA A 2 76.05 7.73 -30.86
CA ALA A 2 76.54 8.31 -32.11
C ALA A 2 75.90 7.67 -33.35
N GLY A 3 75.18 8.48 -34.16
CA GLY A 3 74.65 8.13 -35.49
C GLY A 3 75.64 8.52 -36.59
N PRO A 4 75.27 9.24 -37.69
CA PRO A 4 73.95 9.83 -38.02
C PRO A 4 73.57 9.85 -39.54
N ALA A 5 72.49 10.60 -39.88
CA ALA A 5 72.25 11.35 -41.14
C ALA A 5 71.86 10.56 -42.44
N GLU A 6 71.37 11.14 -43.57
CA GLU A 6 71.38 12.53 -44.10
C GLU A 6 70.12 12.99 -44.90
N ASN A 7 69.82 14.31 -44.84
CA ASN A 7 69.41 15.32 -45.87
C ASN A 7 68.24 15.06 -46.87
N HIS A 8 67.63 16.04 -47.59
CA HIS A 8 67.79 17.51 -47.80
C HIS A 8 66.41 18.22 -47.58
N VAL A 9 66.23 19.49 -47.14
CA VAL A 9 66.79 20.84 -47.46
C VAL A 9 66.21 21.51 -48.71
N LEU A 10 65.39 22.57 -48.53
CA LEU A 10 65.50 23.92 -49.17
C LEU A 10 64.37 24.89 -48.73
N GLY A 11 64.59 26.20 -48.89
CA GLY A 11 63.64 27.32 -48.70
C GLY A 11 64.31 28.67 -49.06
N ILE A 12 63.57 29.79 -49.15
CA ILE A 12 64.04 31.20 -49.23
C ILE A 12 62.84 32.20 -49.18
N ASN A 13 63.09 33.50 -48.94
CA ASN A 13 62.09 34.51 -48.54
C ASN A 13 61.73 35.60 -49.60
N ASP A 14 60.70 36.40 -49.25
CA ASP A 14 60.48 37.86 -49.45
C ASP A 14 60.48 38.52 -50.87
N THR A 15 59.38 39.23 -51.21
CA THR A 15 59.35 40.72 -51.37
C THR A 15 57.98 41.36 -51.74
N LYS A 16 57.59 42.40 -50.95
CA LYS A 16 57.01 43.75 -51.27
C LYS A 16 55.90 44.02 -52.34
N GLU A 17 54.96 44.92 -51.94
CA GLU A 17 54.36 46.08 -52.68
C GLU A 17 53.36 45.82 -53.86
N ASP A 18 52.31 46.62 -54.17
CA ASP A 18 51.70 47.83 -53.53
C ASP A 18 50.21 48.14 -53.96
N THR A 19 49.51 48.97 -53.16
CA THR A 19 48.36 49.95 -53.34
C THR A 19 47.18 49.89 -54.37
N GLU A 20 46.18 50.79 -54.12
CA GLU A 20 45.04 51.33 -54.95
C GLU A 20 43.73 50.48 -55.19
N GLU A 21 42.51 51.04 -55.34
CA GLU A 21 41.79 52.17 -54.66
C GLU A 21 40.25 52.22 -54.99
N GLN A 22 39.43 52.88 -54.14
CA GLN A 22 38.09 53.54 -54.41
C GLN A 22 36.85 52.71 -54.92
N THR A 23 35.55 53.08 -54.74
CA THR A 23 34.84 54.24 -54.10
C THR A 23 33.36 53.95 -53.71
N ALA A 24 32.83 54.67 -52.68
CA ALA A 24 31.41 55.14 -52.48
C ALA A 24 30.27 54.09 -52.25
N ILE A 25 28.98 54.35 -51.89
CA ILE A 25 28.09 55.34 -51.14
C ILE A 25 26.70 54.60 -50.97
N SER A 26 25.71 54.85 -50.08
CA SER A 26 25.29 55.91 -49.12
C SER A 26 25.05 55.33 -47.68
N GLU A 27 24.61 55.98 -46.58
CA GLU A 27 23.49 56.87 -46.13
C GLU A 27 22.12 56.17 -45.91
N GLU A 28 21.35 56.38 -44.81
CA GLU A 28 21.26 57.58 -43.92
C GLU A 28 20.81 57.30 -42.44
N GLU A 29 21.45 58.01 -41.47
CA GLU A 29 21.04 58.55 -40.12
C GLU A 29 20.20 57.80 -39.01
N ARG A 30 20.71 57.68 -37.75
CA ARG A 30 20.53 58.48 -36.47
C ARG A 30 19.31 58.07 -35.59
N ASN A 31 19.21 58.27 -34.26
CA ASN A 31 19.87 59.12 -33.23
C ASN A 31 19.91 58.36 -31.85
N SER A 32 21.01 58.36 -31.07
CA SER A 32 21.37 59.24 -29.92
C SER A 32 20.59 59.04 -28.60
N ALA A 33 21.25 59.24 -27.43
CA ALA A 33 20.73 58.90 -26.09
C ALA A 33 20.92 60.02 -25.02
N GLU A 34 20.64 59.68 -23.76
CA GLU A 34 20.99 60.37 -22.48
C GLU A 34 20.16 61.57 -21.96
N THR A 35 19.51 61.34 -20.81
CA THR A 35 19.65 62.09 -19.52
C THR A 35 19.31 61.09 -18.40
N ALA A 36 20.18 60.75 -17.43
CA ALA A 36 20.63 61.55 -16.27
C ALA A 36 19.50 61.90 -15.28
N GLU A 37 19.60 61.75 -13.94
CA GLU A 37 20.58 61.07 -13.06
C GLU A 37 19.94 60.95 -11.64
N GLY A 38 20.40 60.05 -10.74
CA GLY A 38 19.91 60.07 -9.34
C GLY A 38 20.15 58.84 -8.45
N ARG A 39 21.11 58.95 -7.52
CA ARG A 39 21.16 58.22 -6.22
C ARG A 39 20.58 59.16 -5.12
N GLU A 40 20.19 58.78 -3.90
CA GLU A 40 20.40 57.57 -3.09
C GLU A 40 19.38 57.48 -1.91
N LYS A 41 19.39 56.34 -1.18
CA LYS A 41 18.96 56.10 0.24
C LYS A 41 17.48 55.93 0.65
N ASP A 42 17.26 54.74 1.24
CA ASP A 42 16.43 54.36 2.39
C ASP A 42 15.21 55.18 2.84
N MET A 43 14.02 54.56 2.80
CA MET A 43 13.29 54.12 4.00
C MET A 43 12.20 53.08 3.63
N SER A 44 11.73 52.31 4.63
CA SER A 44 10.55 51.44 4.58
C SER A 44 9.42 52.03 5.44
N PRO A 45 8.18 51.45 5.50
CA PRO A 45 7.59 50.37 4.70
C PRO A 45 6.24 50.78 4.04
N ALA A 46 5.62 49.89 3.27
CA ALA A 46 4.18 49.94 2.97
C ALA A 46 3.60 48.53 2.70
N SER A 47 2.41 48.24 3.22
CA SER A 47 1.67 46.99 2.98
C SER A 47 0.71 47.14 1.81
N GLY A 48 0.69 46.16 0.89
CA GLY A 48 -0.30 46.07 -0.19
C GLY A 48 -0.59 44.61 -0.53
N SER A 49 -1.86 44.21 -0.47
CA SER A 49 -2.28 42.82 -0.68
C SER A 49 -2.76 42.56 -2.12
N SER A 50 -2.15 41.57 -2.79
CA SER A 50 -2.66 40.99 -4.03
C SER A 50 -2.51 39.47 -4.00
N ILE A 51 -3.62 38.75 -3.77
CA ILE A 51 -3.62 37.29 -3.69
C ILE A 51 -3.56 36.70 -5.10
N HIS A 52 -2.38 36.29 -5.55
CA HIS A 52 -2.23 35.38 -6.68
C HIS A 52 -2.14 33.93 -6.19
N ARG A 53 -3.18 33.14 -6.46
CA ARG A 53 -3.14 31.68 -6.30
C ARG A 53 -2.37 31.07 -7.48
N SER A 54 -1.16 30.58 -7.23
CA SER A 54 -0.52 29.60 -8.12
C SER A 54 -1.25 28.26 -7.96
N GLY A 55 -1.86 27.75 -9.03
CA GLY A 55 -2.50 26.44 -9.01
C GLY A 55 -1.46 25.32 -9.11
N SER A 56 -1.23 24.60 -8.02
CA SER A 56 -0.50 23.32 -8.05
C SER A 56 -1.27 22.28 -8.86
N ARG A 57 -0.60 21.60 -9.79
CA ARG A 57 -1.12 20.40 -10.45
C ARG A 57 -1.25 19.26 -9.42
N PRO A 58 -2.16 18.29 -9.64
CA PRO A 58 -2.37 17.19 -8.70
C PRO A 58 -1.13 16.30 -8.56
N GLN A 59 -0.82 15.93 -7.32
CA GLN A 59 0.27 15.02 -6.99
C GLN A 59 -0.20 13.56 -7.05
N LEU A 60 0.71 12.67 -7.44
CA LEU A 60 0.49 11.23 -7.40
C LEU A 60 0.63 10.72 -5.96
N ASP A 61 -0.46 10.20 -5.39
CA ASP A 61 -0.44 9.55 -4.09
C ASP A 61 -0.04 8.08 -4.24
N LEU A 62 0.99 7.69 -3.50
CA LEU A 62 1.60 6.37 -3.49
C LEU A 62 1.38 5.62 -2.17
N SER A 63 0.67 6.22 -1.22
CA SER A 63 0.26 5.53 -0.01
C SER A 63 -0.68 4.37 -0.35
N GLY A 64 -0.39 3.20 0.21
CA GLY A 64 -1.09 1.95 -0.12
C GLY A 64 -0.86 1.40 -1.53
N ALA A 65 0.09 1.94 -2.32
CA ALA A 65 0.31 1.50 -3.70
C ALA A 65 0.66 0.00 -3.80
N ALA A 66 -0.18 -0.77 -4.50
CA ALA A 66 -0.13 -2.23 -4.47
C ALA A 66 -0.39 -2.85 -5.85
N ILE A 67 0.24 -3.99 -6.12
CA ILE A 67 0.05 -4.72 -7.38
C ILE A 67 -1.25 -5.52 -7.31
N GLN A 68 -2.23 -5.16 -8.12
CA GLN A 68 -3.53 -5.80 -8.21
C GLN A 68 -3.55 -6.78 -9.38
N GLY A 69 -3.44 -8.07 -9.05
CA GLY A 69 -3.48 -9.18 -10.00
C GLY A 69 -2.91 -10.46 -9.38
N ASN A 70 -3.22 -11.61 -9.97
CA ASN A 70 -2.69 -12.89 -9.49
C ASN A 70 -1.16 -12.96 -9.70
N PHE A 71 -0.47 -13.87 -8.99
CA PHE A 71 0.98 -14.05 -9.13
C PHE A 71 1.45 -14.43 -10.56
N GLU A 72 0.54 -14.98 -11.36
CA GLU A 72 0.75 -15.39 -12.76
C GLU A 72 0.37 -14.31 -13.80
N GLU A 73 -0.25 -13.21 -13.38
CA GLU A 73 -0.66 -12.14 -14.28
C GLU A 73 0.58 -11.36 -14.76
N ARG A 74 0.74 -11.25 -16.09
CA ARG A 74 2.01 -10.83 -16.73
C ARG A 74 2.31 -9.34 -16.55
N ASP A 75 1.30 -8.49 -16.77
CA ASP A 75 1.43 -7.03 -16.77
C ASP A 75 0.31 -6.43 -15.87
N PRO A 76 0.27 -6.76 -14.56
CA PRO A 76 -0.86 -6.44 -13.67
C PRO A 76 -1.00 -4.94 -13.40
N ALA A 77 -2.18 -4.49 -12.97
CA ALA A 77 -2.38 -3.09 -12.63
C ALA A 77 -1.72 -2.74 -11.28
N ILE A 78 -1.22 -1.50 -11.15
CA ILE A 78 -0.88 -0.94 -9.83
C ILE A 78 -2.08 -0.15 -9.34
N LEU A 79 -2.69 -0.61 -8.24
CA LEU A 79 -3.72 0.12 -7.50
C LEU A 79 -3.05 1.28 -6.75
N LEU A 80 -3.60 2.48 -6.92
CA LEU A 80 -3.29 3.68 -6.14
C LEU A 80 -4.56 4.02 -5.34
N PRO A 81 -4.75 3.42 -4.15
CA PRO A 81 -6.05 3.45 -3.45
C PRO A 81 -6.43 4.85 -2.98
N ASN A 82 -5.44 5.69 -2.66
CA ASN A 82 -5.66 6.98 -2.00
C ASN A 82 -5.66 8.17 -2.98
N GLN A 83 -5.47 7.93 -4.29
CA GLN A 83 -5.42 8.98 -5.30
C GLN A 83 -6.72 9.82 -5.33
N SER A 84 -6.63 11.06 -4.88
CA SER A 84 -7.75 12.00 -4.77
C SER A 84 -8.15 12.62 -6.10
N ASP A 85 -7.18 13.12 -6.86
CA ASP A 85 -7.40 13.95 -8.05
C ASP A 85 -7.54 13.20 -9.39
N ASP A 86 -8.10 13.88 -10.40
CA ASP A 86 -8.18 13.39 -11.78
C ASP A 86 -6.82 13.43 -12.46
N ILE A 87 -6.07 12.33 -12.37
CA ILE A 87 -4.90 12.11 -13.22
C ILE A 87 -5.38 11.72 -14.62
N SER A 88 -5.40 12.70 -15.52
CA SER A 88 -5.69 12.49 -16.94
C SER A 88 -4.46 12.05 -17.76
N HIS A 89 -3.37 11.68 -17.08
CA HIS A 89 -2.08 11.41 -17.69
C HIS A 89 -2.02 10.07 -18.43
N LEU A 90 -1.38 10.14 -19.59
CA LEU A 90 -1.03 9.08 -20.51
C LEU A 90 0.45 9.31 -20.83
N ALA A 91 1.27 8.27 -20.68
CA ALA A 91 2.70 8.34 -21.00
C ALA A 91 3.14 7.16 -21.87
N LEU A 92 4.17 7.40 -22.68
CA LEU A 92 4.61 6.48 -23.73
C LEU A 92 6.12 6.24 -23.68
N ASP A 93 6.54 5.00 -23.91
CA ASP A 93 7.89 4.66 -24.38
C ASP A 93 7.73 4.07 -25.78
N ILE A 94 8.15 4.83 -26.79
CA ILE A 94 8.02 4.45 -28.20
C ILE A 94 9.35 3.88 -28.68
N GLY A 95 9.74 2.74 -28.11
CA GLY A 95 10.95 2.01 -28.47
C GLY A 95 10.96 1.48 -29.92
N GLY A 96 12.14 1.09 -30.41
CA GLY A 96 12.33 0.68 -31.81
C GLY A 96 11.60 -0.60 -32.25
N SER A 97 11.06 -1.39 -31.33
CA SER A 97 10.31 -2.63 -31.63
C SER A 97 8.98 -2.75 -30.90
N LEU A 98 8.86 -2.17 -29.70
CA LEU A 98 7.63 -2.12 -28.91
C LEU A 98 7.35 -0.71 -28.42
N ILE A 99 6.10 -0.30 -28.56
CA ILE A 99 5.49 0.84 -27.86
C ILE A 99 4.94 0.33 -26.52
N LYS A 100 5.23 1.04 -25.44
CA LYS A 100 4.69 0.80 -24.10
C LYS A 100 3.89 2.03 -23.68
N LEU A 101 2.79 1.80 -23.00
CA LEU A 101 1.80 2.81 -22.65
C LEU A 101 1.42 2.61 -21.19
N VAL A 102 1.59 3.66 -20.39
CA VAL A 102 1.08 3.76 -19.02
C VAL A 102 -0.05 4.79 -19.01
N TYR A 103 -1.20 4.42 -18.46
CA TYR A 103 -2.31 5.36 -18.27
C TYR A 103 -3.00 5.11 -16.94
N PHE A 104 -3.55 6.16 -16.34
CA PHE A 104 -4.36 6.09 -15.14
C PHE A 104 -5.84 5.91 -15.48
N SER A 105 -6.57 5.18 -14.63
CA SER A 105 -8.03 5.25 -14.57
C SER A 105 -8.50 5.35 -13.12
N ARG A 106 -9.43 6.26 -12.82
CA ARG A 106 -10.20 6.19 -11.56
C ARG A 106 -11.01 4.90 -11.46
N HIS A 107 -11.50 4.62 -10.27
CA HIS A 107 -12.39 3.50 -10.01
C HIS A 107 -13.79 3.74 -10.61
N GLU A 108 -14.00 3.41 -11.90
CA GLU A 108 -15.33 3.49 -12.52
C GLU A 108 -16.32 2.47 -11.92
N ASP A 109 -17.60 2.88 -11.84
CA ASP A 109 -18.73 1.99 -11.54
C ASP A 109 -18.68 0.73 -12.41
N LYS A 110 -18.81 -0.45 -11.80
CA LYS A 110 -19.19 -1.67 -12.52
C LYS A 110 -20.66 -1.57 -12.96
N ARG A 111 -20.90 -0.82 -14.04
CA ARG A 111 -22.17 -0.85 -14.77
C ARG A 111 -22.38 -2.23 -15.38
N ILE A 112 -23.05 -3.10 -14.63
CA ILE A 112 -23.68 -4.30 -15.17
C ILE A 112 -24.61 -3.85 -16.31
N GLU A 113 -24.42 -4.39 -17.52
CA GLU A 113 -25.23 -4.04 -18.70
C GLU A 113 -26.66 -4.60 -18.61
N ASP A 114 -27.47 -4.12 -17.67
CA ASP A 114 -28.90 -4.41 -17.68
C ASP A 114 -29.59 -3.56 -18.76
N LYS A 115 -29.75 -4.16 -19.95
CA LYS A 115 -30.19 -3.53 -21.21
C LYS A 115 -31.61 -2.95 -21.18
N ARG A 116 -32.31 -3.01 -20.04
CA ARG A 116 -33.68 -2.53 -19.84
C ARG A 116 -33.81 -1.01 -19.67
N LYS A 117 -32.74 -0.26 -19.35
CA LYS A 117 -32.81 1.20 -19.09
C LYS A 117 -32.59 2.12 -20.31
N SER A 118 -32.47 1.57 -21.53
CA SER A 118 -32.14 2.37 -22.73
C SER A 118 -33.28 3.26 -23.25
N SER A 119 -34.54 2.94 -22.98
CA SER A 119 -35.71 3.55 -23.64
C SER A 119 -36.22 4.85 -23.00
N PHE A 120 -35.77 5.21 -21.80
CA PHE A 120 -36.40 6.28 -21.00
C PHE A 120 -35.74 7.67 -21.12
N LYS A 121 -34.51 7.76 -21.64
CA LYS A 121 -33.69 9.00 -21.59
C LYS A 121 -33.93 10.04 -22.69
N GLN A 122 -34.90 9.84 -23.59
CA GLN A 122 -35.07 10.67 -24.79
C GLN A 122 -36.34 11.55 -24.81
N ARG A 123 -37.06 11.72 -23.69
CA ARG A 123 -38.38 12.40 -23.67
C ARG A 123 -38.54 13.68 -22.87
N PHE A 124 -37.58 14.04 -22.01
CA PHE A 124 -37.68 15.26 -21.18
C PHE A 124 -36.36 16.03 -21.19
N GLY A 125 -36.30 17.12 -21.96
CA GLY A 125 -35.14 18.01 -22.04
C GLY A 125 -35.19 19.07 -20.95
N ILE A 126 -34.30 18.98 -19.96
CA ILE A 126 -34.11 19.98 -18.90
C ILE A 126 -32.59 20.24 -18.75
N PRO A 127 -32.10 21.48 -18.55
CA PRO A 127 -30.67 21.78 -18.53
C PRO A 127 -29.95 21.33 -17.24
N ASN A 128 -28.63 21.11 -17.32
CA ASN A 128 -27.81 20.80 -16.16
C ASN A 128 -27.49 22.05 -15.32
N GLY A 129 -28.00 22.11 -14.09
CA GLY A 129 -27.42 22.94 -13.03
C GLY A 129 -26.10 22.38 -12.51
N ASN A 130 -25.27 23.24 -11.91
CA ASN A 130 -23.97 22.85 -11.33
C ASN A 130 -24.13 21.94 -10.10
N ARG A 131 -23.70 20.68 -10.21
CA ARG A 131 -23.32 19.86 -9.04
C ARG A 131 -21.80 19.94 -8.85
N ARG A 132 -21.33 20.17 -7.63
CA ARG A 132 -19.96 19.86 -7.22
C ARG A 132 -19.93 18.39 -6.82
N SER A 133 -19.04 17.61 -7.41
CA SER A 133 -18.80 16.23 -6.96
C SER A 133 -17.75 16.26 -5.86
N TYR A 134 -17.98 15.52 -4.78
CA TYR A 134 -16.89 14.98 -3.98
C TYR A 134 -16.27 13.79 -4.75
N PRO A 135 -14.98 13.48 -4.56
CA PRO A 135 -14.30 12.45 -5.34
C PRO A 135 -14.55 11.04 -4.79
N ILE A 136 -14.75 10.09 -5.70
CA ILE A 136 -14.47 8.68 -5.39
C ILE A 136 -12.94 8.58 -5.31
N LEU A 137 -12.41 8.26 -4.13
CA LEU A 137 -10.98 8.09 -3.90
C LEU A 137 -10.48 6.84 -4.64
N GLY A 138 -9.30 6.98 -5.25
CA GLY A 138 -8.53 5.87 -5.79
C GLY A 138 -8.65 5.62 -7.29
N GLY A 139 -7.60 5.01 -7.83
CA GLY A 139 -7.51 4.59 -9.22
C GLY A 139 -6.41 3.57 -9.46
N ARG A 140 -6.07 3.36 -10.72
CA ARG A 140 -5.18 2.28 -11.16
C ARG A 140 -4.29 2.75 -12.30
N LEU A 141 -2.99 2.45 -12.22
CA LEU A 141 -2.07 2.51 -13.35
C LEU A 141 -2.18 1.20 -14.14
N HIS A 142 -2.42 1.33 -15.45
CA HIS A 142 -2.53 0.23 -16.41
C HIS A 142 -1.33 0.21 -17.33
N PHE A 143 -0.87 -1.00 -17.68
CA PHE A 143 0.32 -1.24 -18.49
C PHE A 143 -0.07 -1.94 -19.80
N VAL A 144 0.12 -1.26 -20.94
CA VAL A 144 -0.32 -1.75 -22.27
C VAL A 144 0.82 -1.65 -23.28
N LYS A 145 0.95 -2.63 -24.19
CA LYS A 145 2.03 -2.71 -25.18
C LYS A 145 1.53 -3.02 -26.58
N PHE A 146 2.23 -2.47 -27.58
CA PHE A 146 1.96 -2.65 -29.01
C PHE A 146 3.29 -2.86 -29.76
N GLU A 147 3.27 -3.51 -30.91
CA GLU A 147 4.44 -3.49 -31.81
C GLU A 147 4.60 -2.09 -32.43
N THR A 148 5.84 -1.59 -32.55
CA THR A 148 6.08 -0.27 -33.19
C THR A 148 5.75 -0.29 -34.70
N SER A 149 5.75 -1.47 -35.33
CA SER A 149 5.20 -1.71 -36.68
C SER A 149 3.69 -1.52 -36.77
N LYS A 150 2.96 -1.64 -35.66
CA LYS A 150 1.50 -1.58 -35.55
C LYS A 150 1.03 -0.30 -34.85
N ILE A 151 1.75 0.80 -35.01
CA ILE A 151 1.47 2.08 -34.33
C ILE A 151 0.02 2.56 -34.45
N ASN A 152 -0.67 2.24 -35.55
CA ASN A 152 -2.10 2.55 -35.74
C ASN A 152 -3.00 1.88 -34.68
N GLU A 153 -2.70 0.65 -34.25
CA GLU A 153 -3.45 -0.04 -33.19
C GLU A 153 -3.32 0.68 -31.84
N CYS A 154 -2.14 1.25 -31.57
CA CYS A 154 -1.89 2.09 -30.39
C CYS A 154 -2.68 3.41 -30.46
N LEU A 155 -2.69 4.08 -31.62
CA LEU A 155 -3.47 5.29 -31.85
C LEU A 155 -4.98 5.02 -31.74
N GLU A 156 -5.47 3.90 -32.26
CA GLU A 156 -6.87 3.47 -32.14
C GLU A 156 -7.26 3.09 -30.70
N PHE A 157 -6.35 2.49 -29.92
CA PHE A 157 -6.54 2.28 -28.48
C PHE A 157 -6.68 3.61 -27.73
N ILE A 158 -5.74 4.55 -27.92
CA ILE A 158 -5.77 5.89 -27.32
C ILE A 158 -7.02 6.68 -27.75
N LYS A 159 -7.52 6.44 -28.98
CA LYS A 159 -8.73 7.05 -29.51
C LYS A 159 -10.00 6.47 -28.90
N SER A 160 -10.13 5.15 -28.86
CA SER A 160 -11.30 4.43 -28.34
C SER A 160 -11.44 4.57 -26.81
N LYS A 161 -10.34 4.53 -26.06
CA LYS A 161 -10.28 4.84 -24.63
C LYS A 161 -10.36 6.34 -24.31
N GLN A 162 -10.41 7.22 -25.32
CA GLN A 162 -10.48 8.68 -25.20
C GLN A 162 -9.34 9.35 -24.41
N LEU A 163 -8.22 8.66 -24.18
CA LEU A 163 -7.08 9.15 -23.38
C LEU A 163 -6.48 10.45 -23.95
N HIS A 164 -6.53 10.63 -25.27
CA HIS A 164 -6.14 11.87 -25.97
C HIS A 164 -6.97 13.12 -25.60
N ARG A 165 -8.01 13.01 -24.75
CA ARG A 165 -8.93 14.11 -24.38
C ARG A 165 -8.69 14.68 -22.99
N GLY A 166 -7.60 14.29 -22.32
CA GLY A 166 -7.06 14.99 -21.15
C GLY A 166 -8.03 15.15 -19.96
N GLY A 167 -8.95 14.22 -19.75
CA GLY A 167 -9.90 14.24 -18.62
C GLY A 167 -10.95 15.35 -18.66
N MET A 168 -11.00 16.18 -19.71
CA MET A 168 -11.92 17.31 -19.79
C MET A 168 -13.37 16.85 -19.96
N ASN A 169 -14.10 16.88 -18.84
CA ASN A 169 -15.53 16.58 -18.77
C ASN A 169 -16.32 17.58 -19.65
N PRO A 170 -17.02 17.15 -20.73
CA PRO A 170 -17.48 18.02 -21.82
C PRO A 170 -18.71 18.90 -21.47
N ARG A 171 -18.86 19.29 -20.20
CA ARG A 171 -19.95 20.11 -19.66
C ARG A 171 -19.48 21.32 -18.85
N ARG A 172 -18.18 21.65 -18.85
CA ARG A 172 -17.66 22.93 -18.37
C ARG A 172 -16.97 23.70 -19.50
N TRP A 173 -17.74 24.56 -20.16
CA TRP A 173 -17.22 25.64 -21.01
C TRP A 173 -17.49 26.98 -20.30
N PRO A 174 -16.49 27.65 -19.74
CA PRO A 174 -16.47 29.12 -19.74
C PRO A 174 -16.44 29.59 -21.19
N VAL A 175 -17.23 30.59 -21.55
CA VAL A 175 -17.46 30.98 -22.96
C VAL A 175 -16.33 31.88 -23.51
N ASP A 176 -15.12 31.82 -22.94
CA ASP A 176 -14.05 32.77 -23.23
C ASP A 176 -12.63 32.20 -22.97
N ILE A 177 -12.32 31.03 -23.57
CA ILE A 177 -10.95 30.50 -23.68
C ILE A 177 -10.70 30.10 -25.13
N SER A 178 -9.56 30.50 -25.68
CA SER A 178 -9.18 30.26 -27.08
C SER A 178 -9.04 28.77 -27.41
N PRO A 179 -9.50 28.31 -28.59
CA PRO A 179 -9.67 26.88 -28.92
C PRO A 179 -8.36 26.16 -29.32
N ASN A 180 -7.24 26.45 -28.64
CA ASN A 180 -5.89 26.16 -29.15
C ASN A 180 -4.91 25.55 -28.10
N GLU A 181 -5.40 25.10 -26.95
CA GLU A 181 -4.59 24.31 -26.01
C GLU A 181 -4.43 22.88 -26.54
N ASN A 182 -3.28 22.62 -27.18
CA ASN A 182 -2.91 21.27 -27.63
C ASN A 182 -2.70 20.35 -26.42
N VAL A 183 -3.35 19.18 -26.39
CA VAL A 183 -3.10 18.17 -25.35
C VAL A 183 -1.66 17.65 -25.48
N VAL A 184 -0.94 17.62 -24.36
CA VAL A 184 0.47 17.21 -24.30
C VAL A 184 0.60 15.82 -23.66
N VAL A 185 1.22 14.89 -24.37
CA VAL A 185 1.56 13.54 -23.89
C VAL A 185 3.07 13.43 -23.69
N LYS A 186 3.48 13.07 -22.47
CA LYS A 186 4.88 12.75 -22.14
C LYS A 186 5.27 11.45 -22.85
N ALA A 187 6.33 11.49 -23.65
CA ALA A 187 6.80 10.35 -24.43
C ALA A 187 8.33 10.27 -24.43
N THR A 188 8.86 9.05 -24.30
CA THR A 188 10.29 8.76 -24.35
C THR A 188 10.62 7.68 -25.39
N GLY A 189 11.91 7.42 -25.58
CA GLY A 189 12.47 6.54 -26.60
C GLY A 189 12.48 7.18 -27.99
N GLY A 190 13.36 6.69 -28.87
CA GLY A 190 13.59 7.29 -30.20
C GLY A 190 12.35 7.42 -31.10
N GLY A 191 11.29 6.65 -30.87
CA GLY A 191 10.02 6.79 -31.57
C GLY A 191 9.22 8.04 -31.21
N ALA A 192 9.41 8.62 -30.01
CA ALA A 192 8.78 9.88 -29.61
C ALA A 192 9.19 11.05 -30.52
N TYR A 193 10.40 10.97 -31.09
CA TYR A 193 10.86 11.87 -32.15
C TYR A 193 10.28 11.47 -33.51
N LYS A 194 10.43 10.20 -33.90
CA LYS A 194 10.04 9.69 -35.23
C LYS A 194 8.55 9.83 -35.56
N PHE A 195 7.67 9.75 -34.57
CA PHE A 195 6.22 9.67 -34.76
C PHE A 195 5.45 10.88 -34.19
N ALA A 196 6.13 11.94 -33.74
CA ALA A 196 5.49 13.12 -33.15
C ALA A 196 4.39 13.72 -34.06
N ASP A 197 4.69 13.90 -35.35
CA ASP A 197 3.73 14.46 -36.31
C ASP A 197 2.53 13.54 -36.57
N LEU A 198 2.71 12.22 -36.47
CA LEU A 198 1.63 11.25 -36.63
C LEU A 198 0.66 11.28 -35.44
N PHE A 199 1.16 11.44 -34.20
CA PHE A 199 0.31 11.67 -33.03
C PHE A 199 -0.46 12.99 -33.15
N LYS A 200 0.20 14.04 -33.63
CA LYS A 200 -0.42 15.35 -33.87
C LYS A 200 -1.51 15.29 -34.95
N GLU A 201 -1.26 14.61 -36.06
CA GLU A 201 -2.22 14.45 -37.17
C GLU A 201 -3.42 13.57 -36.79
N LYS A 202 -3.20 12.41 -36.14
CA LYS A 202 -4.26 11.42 -35.91
C LYS A 202 -5.07 11.63 -34.63
N LEU A 203 -4.50 12.32 -33.63
CA LEU A 203 -5.11 12.50 -32.30
C LEU A 203 -5.22 13.97 -31.85
N GLY A 204 -4.55 14.92 -32.51
CA GLY A 204 -4.46 16.31 -32.05
C GLY A 204 -3.52 16.50 -30.86
N VAL A 205 -2.67 15.51 -30.57
CA VAL A 205 -1.80 15.46 -29.38
C VAL A 205 -0.37 15.84 -29.77
N SER A 206 0.26 16.71 -28.99
CA SER A 206 1.69 16.99 -29.11
C SER A 206 2.49 16.07 -28.17
N LEU A 207 3.56 15.45 -28.68
CA LEU A 207 4.48 14.68 -27.84
C LEU A 207 5.54 15.59 -27.24
N ASP A 208 5.55 15.68 -25.91
CA ASP A 208 6.65 16.24 -25.14
C ASP A 208 7.65 15.12 -24.80
N LYS A 209 8.95 15.41 -24.86
CA LYS A 209 10.00 14.41 -25.14
C LYS A 209 11.02 14.31 -24.03
N GLU A 210 10.86 13.28 -23.22
CA GLU A 210 11.72 12.93 -22.09
C GLU A 210 12.90 12.05 -22.53
N ASP A 211 14.05 12.15 -21.87
CA ASP A 211 15.19 11.25 -22.13
C ASP A 211 14.90 9.80 -21.74
N GLU A 212 15.45 8.86 -22.53
CA GLU A 212 15.22 7.42 -22.34
C GLU A 212 15.88 6.91 -21.06
N MET A 213 17.05 7.41 -20.67
CA MET A 213 17.79 6.94 -19.49
C MET A 213 17.24 7.56 -18.21
N ASP A 214 16.92 8.86 -18.21
CA ASP A 214 16.22 9.51 -17.09
C ASP A 214 14.91 8.79 -16.78
N CYS A 215 14.10 8.50 -17.81
CA CYS A 215 12.85 7.77 -17.65
C CYS A 215 13.05 6.33 -17.16
N LEU A 216 14.03 5.59 -17.69
CA LEU A 216 14.35 4.23 -17.23
C LEU A 216 14.74 4.19 -15.76
N VAL A 217 15.54 5.16 -15.29
CA VAL A 217 16.00 5.23 -13.89
C VAL A 217 14.90 5.73 -12.97
N ALA A 218 14.13 6.76 -13.36
CA ALA A 218 12.99 7.24 -12.59
C ALA A 218 11.92 6.15 -12.41
N GLY A 219 11.57 5.41 -13.48
CA GLY A 219 10.66 4.28 -13.42
C GLY A 219 11.19 3.10 -12.59
N ALA A 220 12.51 2.84 -12.62
CA ALA A 220 13.13 1.84 -11.75
C ALA A 220 13.10 2.24 -10.28
N ASN A 221 13.51 3.47 -9.94
CA ASN A 221 13.48 3.99 -8.57
C ASN A 221 12.06 4.04 -8.00
N PHE A 222 11.07 4.49 -8.78
CA PHE A 222 9.65 4.43 -8.40
C PHE A 222 9.23 3.01 -8.01
N LEU A 223 9.52 2.04 -8.87
CA LEU A 223 9.13 0.64 -8.66
C LEU A 223 9.86 0.00 -7.47
N LEU A 224 11.14 0.33 -7.27
CA LEU A 224 11.97 -0.21 -6.19
C LEU A 224 11.66 0.43 -4.82
N LYS A 225 11.17 1.67 -4.79
CA LYS A 225 10.77 2.37 -3.56
C LYS A 225 9.29 2.17 -3.22
N ALA A 226 8.37 2.54 -4.11
CA ALA A 226 6.95 2.64 -3.79
C ALA A 226 6.22 1.29 -3.72
N ILE A 227 6.69 0.26 -4.44
CA ILE A 227 5.90 -0.95 -4.71
C ILE A 227 6.50 -2.19 -4.01
N ARG A 228 5.80 -2.72 -3.00
CA ARG A 228 6.20 -3.97 -2.31
C ARG A 228 6.16 -5.18 -3.27
N HIS A 229 7.06 -6.14 -3.05
CA HIS A 229 7.21 -7.37 -3.87
C HIS A 229 7.42 -7.13 -5.37
N GLN A 230 7.99 -5.98 -5.73
CA GLN A 230 8.28 -5.62 -7.11
C GLN A 230 9.57 -6.27 -7.63
N ALA A 231 10.58 -6.46 -6.78
CA ALA A 231 11.84 -7.11 -7.10
C ALA A 231 11.87 -8.59 -6.65
N PHE A 232 12.50 -9.46 -7.43
CA PHE A 232 12.67 -10.88 -7.11
C PHE A 232 13.92 -11.49 -7.75
N THR A 233 14.51 -12.50 -7.12
CA THR A 233 15.48 -13.40 -7.76
C THR A 233 14.76 -14.61 -8.37
N HIS A 234 15.30 -15.17 -9.44
CA HIS A 234 14.77 -16.39 -10.07
C HIS A 234 15.92 -17.35 -10.42
N MET A 235 15.92 -18.55 -9.86
CA MET A 235 16.98 -19.55 -10.08
C MET A 235 16.45 -20.97 -9.88
N ASP A 236 16.85 -21.92 -10.73
CA ASP A 236 16.39 -23.31 -10.74
C ASP A 236 14.84 -23.43 -10.70
N GLY A 237 14.14 -22.55 -11.42
CA GLY A 237 12.67 -22.48 -11.44
C GLY A 237 12.03 -21.92 -10.16
N ARG A 238 12.82 -21.47 -9.18
CA ARG A 238 12.33 -20.87 -7.93
C ARG A 238 12.34 -19.35 -8.03
N LYS A 239 11.22 -18.73 -7.66
CA LYS A 239 11.05 -17.28 -7.57
C LYS A 239 11.00 -16.85 -6.11
N GLU A 240 11.95 -16.02 -5.69
CA GLU A 240 12.07 -15.50 -4.32
C GLU A 240 12.01 -13.97 -4.36
N PHE A 241 11.03 -13.37 -3.69
CA PHE A 241 10.90 -11.91 -3.64
C PHE A 241 12.01 -11.30 -2.78
N VAL A 242 12.62 -10.22 -3.27
CA VAL A 242 13.66 -9.49 -2.54
C VAL A 242 13.02 -8.29 -1.87
N LEU A 243 12.99 -8.29 -0.54
CA LEU A 243 12.77 -7.07 0.23
C LEU A 243 14.05 -6.23 0.16
N ILE A 244 13.89 -4.98 -0.25
CA ILE A 244 14.99 -4.02 -0.40
C ILE A 244 14.66 -2.89 0.58
N ASP A 245 15.59 -2.57 1.47
CA ASP A 245 15.48 -1.36 2.26
C ASP A 245 15.57 -0.14 1.33
N GLN A 246 14.61 0.77 1.47
CA GLN A 246 14.51 1.98 0.66
C GLN A 246 15.64 2.97 0.99
N ASN A 247 16.16 2.92 2.23
CA ASN A 247 17.26 3.79 2.68
C ASN A 247 18.61 3.31 2.13
N ASP A 248 18.86 1.99 2.07
CA ASP A 248 20.02 1.37 1.41
C ASP A 248 19.84 1.09 -0.09
N LEU A 249 18.83 1.61 -0.80
CA LEU A 249 18.59 1.21 -2.21
C LEU A 249 19.81 1.40 -3.15
N PHE A 250 20.60 2.44 -2.91
CA PHE A 250 21.73 2.83 -3.77
C PHE A 250 23.10 2.40 -3.20
N PRO A 251 24.12 2.21 -4.04
CA PRO A 251 24.07 2.18 -5.50
C PRO A 251 23.61 0.81 -6.03
N TYR A 252 23.21 0.77 -7.30
CA TYR A 252 22.89 -0.48 -8.03
C TYR A 252 23.21 -0.40 -9.52
N LEU A 253 23.27 -1.56 -10.20
CA LEU A 253 23.39 -1.65 -11.65
C LEU A 253 22.03 -1.98 -12.28
N LEU A 254 21.47 -1.09 -13.09
CA LEU A 254 20.31 -1.35 -13.94
C LEU A 254 20.77 -1.86 -15.31
N VAL A 255 20.28 -3.03 -15.71
CA VAL A 255 20.60 -3.68 -17.00
C VAL A 255 19.31 -3.77 -17.82
N ASN A 256 19.05 -2.75 -18.63
CA ASN A 256 17.88 -2.73 -19.51
C ASN A 256 18.16 -3.51 -20.81
N ILE A 257 17.48 -4.64 -20.99
CA ILE A 257 17.58 -5.52 -22.15
C ILE A 257 16.41 -5.25 -23.12
N GLY A 258 16.64 -4.33 -24.06
CA GLY A 258 15.75 -4.03 -25.18
C GLY A 258 16.22 -4.71 -26.47
N SER A 259 16.17 -3.98 -27.58
CA SER A 259 16.72 -4.42 -28.87
C SER A 259 18.24 -4.64 -28.78
N GLY A 260 18.95 -3.72 -28.12
CA GLY A 260 20.29 -3.91 -27.54
C GLY A 260 20.21 -3.78 -26.00
N VAL A 261 21.36 -3.65 -25.34
CA VAL A 261 21.45 -3.58 -23.86
C VAL A 261 22.17 -2.32 -23.41
N SER A 262 21.61 -1.64 -22.42
CA SER A 262 22.25 -0.53 -21.69
C SER A 262 22.45 -0.91 -20.23
N MET A 263 23.64 -0.61 -19.69
CA MET A 263 24.02 -0.86 -18.30
C MET A 263 24.28 0.48 -17.62
N ILE A 264 23.46 0.79 -16.63
CA ILE A 264 23.39 2.09 -15.96
C ILE A 264 23.72 1.87 -14.48
N LYS A 265 24.77 2.50 -13.99
CA LYS A 265 25.07 2.60 -12.56
C LYS A 265 24.21 3.72 -11.99
N VAL A 266 23.37 3.41 -11.00
CA VAL A 266 22.49 4.37 -10.32
C VAL A 266 23.04 4.57 -8.92
N ASP A 267 23.38 5.81 -8.58
CA ASP A 267 23.95 6.23 -7.29
C ASP A 267 22.95 7.02 -6.43
N GLY A 268 21.86 7.49 -7.03
CA GLY A 268 20.74 8.16 -6.38
C GLY A 268 19.65 8.54 -7.38
N ASP A 269 18.59 9.21 -6.92
CA ASP A 269 17.60 9.84 -7.79
C ASP A 269 18.25 10.99 -8.59
N GLY A 270 18.04 11.01 -9.90
CA GLY A 270 18.72 11.94 -10.82
C GLY A 270 20.25 11.77 -10.93
N ASN A 271 20.86 10.85 -10.18
CA ASN A 271 22.30 10.63 -10.14
C ASN A 271 22.65 9.22 -10.65
N PHE A 272 22.94 9.12 -11.95
CA PHE A 272 23.29 7.87 -12.60
C PHE A 272 24.26 8.08 -13.77
N GLN A 273 24.88 7.00 -14.22
CA GLN A 273 25.74 6.99 -15.40
C GLN A 273 25.52 5.72 -16.22
N ARG A 274 25.35 5.83 -17.54
CA ARG A 274 25.42 4.69 -18.45
C ARG A 274 26.88 4.22 -18.59
N VAL A 275 27.29 3.32 -17.70
CA VAL A 275 28.65 2.80 -17.61
C VAL A 275 29.03 1.84 -18.74
N SER A 276 28.05 1.13 -19.34
CA SER A 276 28.31 0.17 -20.41
C SER A 276 27.06 -0.17 -21.23
N GLY A 277 27.20 -1.12 -22.15
CA GLY A 277 26.12 -1.75 -22.91
C GLY A 277 26.66 -2.71 -23.97
N THR A 278 25.78 -3.47 -24.61
CA THR A 278 26.12 -4.36 -25.72
C THR A 278 25.06 -4.28 -26.83
N ASN A 279 25.48 -4.43 -28.08
CA ASN A 279 24.58 -4.58 -29.23
C ASN A 279 24.06 -6.01 -29.39
N VAL A 280 24.48 -6.94 -28.53
CA VAL A 280 23.97 -8.31 -28.40
C VAL A 280 22.82 -8.32 -27.39
N GLY A 281 21.58 -8.18 -27.87
CA GLY A 281 20.37 -8.09 -27.06
C GLY A 281 19.17 -8.82 -27.67
N GLY A 282 17.96 -8.47 -27.26
CA GLY A 282 16.74 -9.12 -27.72
C GLY A 282 16.46 -8.95 -29.23
N GLY A 283 16.97 -7.86 -29.83
CA GLY A 283 16.94 -7.66 -31.28
C GLY A 283 17.89 -8.60 -32.03
N THR A 284 19.02 -8.97 -31.42
CA THR A 284 19.99 -9.93 -31.94
C THR A 284 19.43 -11.35 -31.88
N TYR A 285 18.80 -11.71 -30.76
CA TYR A 285 18.07 -12.98 -30.60
C TYR A 285 17.00 -13.13 -31.68
N TRP A 286 16.17 -12.09 -31.84
CA TRP A 286 15.10 -12.10 -32.83
C TRP A 286 15.62 -12.13 -34.27
N GLY A 287 16.61 -11.31 -34.60
CA GLY A 287 17.18 -11.23 -35.94
C GLY A 287 17.84 -12.54 -36.39
N LEU A 288 18.73 -13.10 -35.56
CA LEU A 288 19.39 -14.37 -35.85
C LEU A 288 18.41 -15.54 -35.85
N GLY A 289 17.49 -15.58 -34.88
CA GLY A 289 16.45 -16.61 -34.82
C GLY A 289 15.60 -16.62 -36.08
N LYS A 290 15.05 -15.46 -36.48
CA LYS A 290 14.27 -15.34 -37.72
C LYS A 290 15.04 -15.78 -38.98
N LEU A 291 16.34 -15.50 -39.07
CA LEU A 291 17.17 -15.93 -40.19
C LEU A 291 17.43 -17.44 -40.21
N LEU A 292 17.64 -18.06 -39.04
CA LEU A 292 18.05 -19.46 -38.92
C LEU A 292 16.87 -20.44 -38.82
N THR A 293 15.79 -20.07 -38.11
CA THR A 293 14.60 -20.93 -37.87
C THR A 293 13.41 -20.61 -38.76
N LYS A 294 13.38 -19.42 -39.39
CA LYS A 294 12.23 -18.88 -40.16
C LYS A 294 10.97 -18.60 -39.32
N CYS A 295 11.10 -18.44 -38.00
CA CYS A 295 10.01 -17.98 -37.11
C CYS A 295 9.38 -16.65 -37.58
N ARG A 296 8.10 -16.45 -37.25
CA ARG A 296 7.31 -15.27 -37.65
C ARG A 296 7.18 -14.23 -36.54
N SER A 297 7.13 -14.66 -35.29
CA SER A 297 7.18 -13.81 -34.09
C SER A 297 8.34 -14.17 -33.14
N PHE A 298 8.67 -13.22 -32.25
CA PHE A 298 9.59 -13.42 -31.13
C PHE A 298 9.11 -14.53 -30.18
N ASP A 299 7.81 -14.63 -29.98
CA ASP A 299 7.21 -15.57 -29.05
C ASP A 299 7.20 -17.01 -29.64
N ASP A 300 7.08 -17.17 -30.97
CA ASP A 300 7.29 -18.46 -31.67
C ASP A 300 8.70 -18.99 -31.35
N LEU A 301 9.70 -18.11 -31.49
CA LEU A 301 11.11 -18.44 -31.33
C LEU A 301 11.39 -18.88 -29.89
N LEU A 302 10.78 -18.21 -28.91
CA LEU A 302 10.94 -18.58 -27.50
C LEU A 302 10.18 -19.87 -27.15
N GLU A 303 9.02 -20.14 -27.74
CA GLU A 303 8.33 -21.44 -27.58
C GLU A 303 9.20 -22.59 -28.10
N LEU A 304 9.86 -22.42 -29.26
CA LEU A 304 10.82 -23.40 -29.78
C LEU A 304 11.99 -23.63 -28.81
N SER A 305 12.50 -22.59 -28.15
CA SER A 305 13.63 -22.71 -27.22
C SER A 305 13.34 -23.67 -26.06
N GLN A 306 12.09 -23.73 -25.59
CA GLN A 306 11.67 -24.60 -24.49
C GLN A 306 11.70 -26.10 -24.85
N ARG A 307 11.80 -26.43 -26.15
CA ARG A 307 11.82 -27.79 -26.70
C ARG A 307 13.16 -28.18 -27.33
N GLY A 308 14.17 -27.32 -27.19
CA GLY A 308 15.49 -27.52 -27.77
C GLY A 308 16.40 -28.38 -26.90
N ASP A 309 17.40 -28.98 -27.53
CA ASP A 309 18.59 -29.52 -26.89
C ASP A 309 19.82 -28.79 -27.42
N ASN A 310 20.46 -27.95 -26.61
CA ASN A 310 21.62 -27.17 -27.07
C ASN A 310 22.86 -28.05 -27.32
N ARG A 311 22.91 -29.29 -26.78
CA ARG A 311 24.08 -30.18 -26.83
C ARG A 311 24.39 -30.68 -28.24
N THR A 312 23.44 -30.56 -29.17
CA THR A 312 23.56 -30.90 -30.60
C THR A 312 24.26 -29.82 -31.42
N ILE A 313 24.43 -28.61 -30.89
CA ILE A 313 24.90 -27.41 -31.60
C ILE A 313 26.06 -26.72 -30.86
N ASP A 314 25.97 -26.61 -29.54
CA ASP A 314 27.03 -26.00 -28.71
C ASP A 314 28.16 -26.98 -28.45
N MET A 315 29.40 -26.49 -28.55
CA MET A 315 30.58 -27.21 -28.07
C MET A 315 30.68 -27.01 -26.55
N LEU A 316 30.65 -28.09 -25.79
CA LEU A 316 30.79 -28.08 -24.34
C LEU A 316 32.23 -28.35 -23.92
N VAL A 317 32.56 -28.04 -22.66
CA VAL A 317 33.86 -28.41 -22.07
C VAL A 317 34.07 -29.92 -22.13
N GLY A 318 33.04 -30.72 -21.91
CA GLY A 318 33.11 -32.19 -22.03
C GLY A 318 33.45 -32.67 -23.45
N ASP A 319 33.04 -31.97 -24.50
CA ASP A 319 33.40 -32.34 -25.88
C ASP A 319 34.90 -32.12 -26.16
N ILE A 320 35.52 -31.15 -25.48
CA ILE A 320 36.96 -30.82 -25.59
C ILE A 320 37.81 -31.73 -24.69
N TYR A 321 37.32 -32.04 -23.47
CA TYR A 321 38.05 -32.78 -22.43
C TYR A 321 37.64 -34.26 -22.32
N GLY A 322 37.04 -34.84 -23.36
CA GLY A 322 36.76 -36.28 -23.44
C GLY A 322 35.73 -36.79 -22.42
N GLY A 323 34.70 -35.98 -22.14
CA GLY A 323 33.66 -36.23 -21.15
C GLY A 323 34.03 -35.80 -19.72
N MET A 324 35.28 -35.39 -19.47
CA MET A 324 35.73 -34.93 -18.15
C MET A 324 35.41 -33.46 -17.89
N GLU A 325 35.33 -33.09 -16.62
CA GLU A 325 35.29 -31.70 -16.18
C GLU A 325 36.69 -31.08 -16.21
N TYR A 326 36.80 -29.76 -16.45
CA TYR A 326 38.08 -29.07 -16.35
C TYR A 326 38.30 -28.52 -14.93
N SER A 327 38.39 -29.45 -13.97
CA SER A 327 38.38 -29.17 -12.52
C SER A 327 39.47 -28.20 -12.05
N LYS A 328 40.59 -28.07 -12.79
CA LYS A 328 41.67 -27.12 -12.48
C LYS A 328 41.20 -25.65 -12.44
N ILE A 329 40.14 -25.30 -13.18
CA ILE A 329 39.54 -23.97 -13.20
C ILE A 329 38.02 -23.98 -12.94
N GLY A 330 37.47 -25.11 -12.48
CA GLY A 330 36.08 -25.23 -12.03
C GLY A 330 35.01 -25.26 -13.13
N LEU A 331 35.34 -25.58 -14.38
CA LEU A 331 34.34 -25.73 -15.45
C LEU A 331 33.80 -27.17 -15.49
N SER A 332 32.48 -27.34 -15.37
CA SER A 332 31.83 -28.64 -15.52
C SER A 332 31.87 -29.13 -16.96
N ALA A 333 31.76 -30.45 -17.17
CA ALA A 333 31.67 -31.03 -18.52
C ALA A 333 30.46 -30.51 -19.33
N SER A 334 29.40 -30.09 -18.64
CA SER A 334 28.17 -29.51 -19.23
C SER A 334 28.26 -28.01 -19.56
N THR A 335 29.33 -27.32 -19.16
CA THR A 335 29.52 -25.89 -19.44
C THR A 335 29.74 -25.66 -20.94
N ILE A 336 29.10 -24.66 -21.55
CA ILE A 336 29.35 -24.28 -22.94
C ILE A 336 30.76 -23.68 -23.06
N ALA A 337 31.58 -24.26 -23.93
CA ALA A 337 32.91 -23.76 -24.28
C ALA A 337 32.88 -22.89 -25.55
N SER A 338 32.03 -23.22 -26.52
CA SER A 338 31.72 -22.37 -27.69
C SER A 338 30.29 -22.59 -28.15
N SER A 339 29.44 -21.56 -28.05
CA SER A 339 28.12 -21.57 -28.67
C SER A 339 28.24 -21.82 -30.18
N PHE A 340 27.31 -22.60 -30.75
CA PHE A 340 27.33 -23.05 -32.16
C PHE A 340 28.58 -23.81 -32.62
N GLY A 341 29.52 -24.16 -31.72
CA GLY A 341 30.82 -24.71 -32.10
C GLY A 341 30.76 -26.05 -32.84
N LYS A 342 29.71 -26.87 -32.65
CA LYS A 342 29.57 -28.16 -33.34
C LYS A 342 29.19 -28.02 -34.82
N ALA A 343 28.56 -26.91 -35.21
CA ALA A 343 28.26 -26.58 -36.60
C ALA A 343 29.50 -26.30 -37.47
N ILE A 344 30.71 -26.29 -36.88
CA ILE A 344 31.99 -26.21 -37.59
C ILE A 344 32.59 -27.62 -37.80
N SER A 345 32.37 -28.54 -36.85
CA SER A 345 32.95 -29.89 -36.85
C SER A 345 32.07 -30.95 -37.52
N GLU A 346 30.76 -30.72 -37.59
CA GLU A 346 29.80 -31.63 -38.21
C GLU A 346 29.51 -31.22 -39.65
N ASN A 347 29.55 -32.18 -40.58
CA ASN A 347 29.32 -31.92 -42.01
C ASN A 347 27.80 -31.87 -42.34
N LYS A 348 27.07 -31.00 -41.63
CA LYS A 348 25.61 -30.80 -41.69
C LYS A 348 25.25 -29.45 -42.32
N GLU A 349 24.12 -29.38 -43.01
CA GLU A 349 23.52 -28.12 -43.45
C GLU A 349 22.53 -27.58 -42.41
N LEU A 350 22.14 -26.30 -42.52
CA LEU A 350 21.14 -25.67 -41.65
C LEU A 350 19.80 -26.43 -41.57
N LYS A 351 19.44 -27.17 -42.62
CA LYS A 351 18.23 -28.01 -42.70
C LYS A 351 18.26 -29.24 -41.76
N ASP A 352 19.45 -29.68 -41.38
CA ASP A 352 19.69 -30.90 -40.60
C ASP A 352 19.71 -30.59 -39.08
N TYR A 353 19.67 -29.30 -38.71
CA TYR A 353 19.55 -28.82 -37.35
C TYR A 353 18.10 -28.49 -37.00
N ARG A 354 17.69 -28.85 -35.78
CA ARG A 354 16.36 -28.55 -35.25
C ARG A 354 16.19 -27.05 -34.97
N PRO A 355 15.10 -26.40 -35.42
CA PRO A 355 14.76 -25.03 -35.06
C PRO A 355 14.71 -24.77 -33.54
N GLU A 356 14.32 -25.78 -32.76
CA GLU A 356 14.30 -25.73 -31.31
C GLU A 356 15.70 -25.64 -30.70
N ASP A 357 16.63 -26.50 -31.15
CA ASP A 357 18.01 -26.55 -30.68
C ASP A 357 18.75 -25.23 -31.02
N ILE A 358 18.53 -24.71 -32.24
CA ILE A 358 19.05 -23.41 -32.69
C ILE A 358 18.55 -22.30 -31.79
N SER A 359 17.24 -22.24 -31.54
CA SER A 359 16.65 -21.19 -30.70
C SER A 359 17.18 -21.22 -29.26
N LEU A 360 17.34 -22.42 -28.69
CA LEU A 360 17.86 -22.59 -27.34
C LEU A 360 19.34 -22.19 -27.23
N SER A 361 20.17 -22.54 -28.21
CA SER A 361 21.57 -22.10 -28.27
C SER A 361 21.67 -20.57 -28.41
N LEU A 362 20.87 -19.94 -29.29
CA LEU A 362 20.80 -18.47 -29.40
C LEU A 362 20.40 -17.81 -28.06
N LEU A 363 19.37 -18.34 -27.39
CA LEU A 363 18.86 -17.80 -26.13
C LEU A 363 19.93 -17.88 -25.03
N ARG A 364 20.62 -19.02 -24.92
CA ARG A 364 21.72 -19.24 -23.97
C ARG A 364 22.91 -18.33 -24.24
N MET A 365 23.40 -18.31 -25.49
CA MET A 365 24.54 -17.48 -25.91
C MET A 365 24.34 -16.01 -25.52
N ILE A 366 23.16 -15.46 -25.81
CA ILE A 366 22.84 -14.04 -25.56
C ILE A 366 22.65 -13.79 -24.06
N SER A 367 21.88 -14.64 -23.37
CA SER A 367 21.61 -14.48 -21.93
C SER A 367 22.88 -14.64 -21.07
N TYR A 368 23.77 -15.58 -21.42
CA TYR A 368 25.06 -15.76 -20.76
C TYR A 368 26.02 -14.59 -21.02
N ASN A 369 26.07 -14.08 -22.25
CA ASN A 369 26.90 -12.91 -22.58
C ASN A 369 26.43 -11.67 -21.81
N ILE A 370 25.11 -11.43 -21.74
CA ILE A 370 24.53 -10.33 -20.97
C ILE A 370 24.85 -10.51 -19.47
N GLY A 371 24.58 -11.67 -18.88
CA GLY A 371 24.85 -11.94 -17.46
C GLY A 371 26.33 -11.77 -17.09
N GLN A 372 27.25 -12.25 -17.93
CA GLN A 372 28.69 -12.09 -17.74
C GLN A 372 29.12 -10.62 -17.80
N ILE A 373 28.72 -9.87 -18.84
CA ILE A 373 29.09 -8.46 -18.98
C ILE A 373 28.47 -7.63 -17.83
N SER A 374 27.25 -7.93 -17.40
CA SER A 374 26.61 -7.29 -16.24
C SER A 374 27.39 -7.51 -14.96
N TYR A 375 27.78 -8.76 -14.65
CA TYR A 375 28.61 -9.05 -13.48
C TYR A 375 29.98 -8.36 -13.54
N LEU A 376 30.65 -8.37 -14.71
CA LEU A 376 31.94 -7.68 -14.87
C LEU A 376 31.84 -6.16 -14.65
N ASN A 377 30.72 -5.54 -15.03
CA ASN A 377 30.47 -4.13 -14.72
C ASN A 377 30.14 -3.92 -13.24
N ALA A 378 29.32 -4.78 -12.63
CA ALA A 378 29.03 -4.72 -11.20
C ALA A 378 30.31 -4.84 -10.36
N LEU A 379 31.17 -5.81 -10.67
CA LEU A 379 32.48 -6.03 -10.06
C LEU A 379 33.40 -4.80 -10.23
N ARG A 380 33.48 -4.22 -11.45
CA ARG A 380 34.27 -3.01 -11.73
C ARG A 380 33.90 -1.82 -10.84
N PHE A 381 32.63 -1.70 -10.47
CA PHE A 381 32.09 -0.58 -9.69
C PHE A 381 31.73 -0.94 -8.24
N GLY A 382 32.09 -2.14 -7.76
CA GLY A 382 31.81 -2.60 -6.39
C GLY A 382 30.32 -2.82 -6.07
N LEU A 383 29.47 -2.98 -7.09
CA LEU A 383 28.02 -3.01 -6.97
C LEU A 383 27.53 -4.40 -6.56
N LYS A 384 26.92 -4.50 -5.37
CA LYS A 384 26.33 -5.76 -4.86
C LYS A 384 25.00 -6.14 -5.53
N ARG A 385 24.34 -5.19 -6.20
CA ARG A 385 22.97 -5.32 -6.74
C ARG A 385 22.95 -5.13 -8.26
N ILE A 386 22.37 -6.11 -8.95
CA ILE A 386 22.14 -6.07 -10.40
C ILE A 386 20.65 -6.31 -10.67
N PHE A 387 19.95 -5.28 -11.14
CA PHE A 387 18.55 -5.36 -11.56
C PHE A 387 18.50 -5.46 -13.09
N PHE A 388 17.97 -6.56 -13.58
CA PHE A 388 17.69 -6.79 -14.98
C PHE A 388 16.27 -6.31 -15.30
N GLY A 389 16.14 -5.61 -16.42
CA GLY A 389 14.86 -5.10 -16.92
C GLY A 389 14.76 -5.24 -18.44
N GLY A 390 13.66 -4.76 -19.01
CA GLY A 390 13.44 -4.70 -20.45
C GLY A 390 12.72 -5.90 -21.06
N PHE A 391 12.12 -5.66 -22.22
CA PHE A 391 11.17 -6.55 -22.90
C PHE A 391 11.79 -7.79 -23.60
N PHE A 392 13.04 -8.13 -23.30
CA PHE A 392 13.61 -9.45 -23.62
C PHE A 392 13.21 -10.52 -22.59
N ILE A 393 13.05 -10.13 -21.33
CA ILE A 393 12.88 -11.06 -20.20
C ILE A 393 11.42 -11.54 -20.13
N ARG A 394 10.45 -10.61 -20.17
CA ARG A 394 8.99 -10.85 -20.25
C ARG A 394 8.45 -11.81 -19.18
N GLY A 395 9.10 -11.91 -18.02
CA GLY A 395 8.79 -12.88 -16.98
C GLY A 395 8.98 -14.35 -17.40
N HIS A 396 9.72 -14.64 -18.48
CA HIS A 396 9.97 -16.02 -18.89
C HIS A 396 11.04 -16.68 -18.01
N ALA A 397 10.60 -17.63 -17.18
CA ALA A 397 11.42 -18.39 -16.23
C ALA A 397 12.78 -18.81 -16.79
N TYR A 398 12.79 -19.42 -17.99
CA TYR A 398 14.03 -19.89 -18.63
C TYR A 398 15.06 -18.78 -18.88
N THR A 399 14.61 -17.62 -19.36
CA THR A 399 15.49 -16.46 -19.63
C THR A 399 16.08 -15.93 -18.33
N MET A 400 15.26 -15.85 -17.27
CA MET A 400 15.68 -15.41 -15.94
C MET A 400 16.67 -16.41 -15.31
N ASP A 401 16.36 -17.71 -15.31
CA ASP A 401 17.27 -18.77 -14.85
C ASP A 401 18.61 -18.74 -15.60
N THR A 402 18.60 -18.51 -16.91
CA THR A 402 19.81 -18.47 -17.74
C THR A 402 20.69 -17.25 -17.42
N ILE A 403 20.09 -16.08 -17.16
CA ILE A 403 20.81 -14.87 -16.71
C ILE A 403 21.35 -15.07 -15.28
N SER A 404 20.50 -15.58 -14.37
CA SER A 404 20.87 -15.87 -12.98
C SER A 404 22.01 -16.87 -12.86
N PHE A 405 21.96 -17.96 -13.65
CA PHE A 405 23.04 -18.94 -13.72
C PHE A 405 24.36 -18.28 -14.12
N ALA A 406 24.37 -17.43 -15.16
CA ALA A 406 25.58 -16.74 -15.59
C ALA A 406 26.13 -15.79 -14.52
N VAL A 407 25.28 -14.97 -13.89
CA VAL A 407 25.71 -14.06 -12.81
C VAL A 407 26.23 -14.84 -11.61
N HIS A 408 25.54 -15.90 -11.18
CA HIS A 408 25.96 -16.76 -10.08
C HIS A 408 27.28 -17.49 -10.38
N PHE A 409 27.41 -18.05 -11.58
CA PHE A 409 28.60 -18.78 -12.02
C PHE A 409 29.85 -17.89 -12.05
N TRP A 410 29.78 -16.74 -12.75
CA TRP A 410 30.94 -15.84 -12.86
C TRP A 410 31.29 -15.14 -11.54
N SER A 411 30.31 -14.94 -10.64
CA SER A 411 30.53 -14.41 -9.29
C SER A 411 30.83 -15.46 -8.22
N LYS A 412 30.83 -16.76 -8.56
CA LYS A 412 30.92 -17.88 -7.59
C LYS A 412 29.87 -17.80 -6.46
N GLY A 413 28.73 -17.16 -6.74
CA GLY A 413 27.64 -16.91 -5.79
C GLY A 413 27.71 -15.59 -5.02
N GLU A 414 28.75 -14.78 -5.20
CA GLU A 414 28.87 -13.46 -4.53
C GLU A 414 27.85 -12.42 -5.05
N ALA A 415 27.33 -12.59 -6.26
CA ALA A 415 26.32 -11.72 -6.86
C ALA A 415 25.04 -12.49 -7.24
N LYS A 416 23.89 -11.80 -7.14
CA LYS A 416 22.58 -12.31 -7.56
C LYS A 416 21.99 -11.44 -8.66
N ALA A 417 21.32 -12.07 -9.63
CA ALA A 417 20.49 -11.39 -10.62
C ALA A 417 19.08 -11.17 -10.06
N MET A 418 18.60 -9.94 -10.07
CA MET A 418 17.24 -9.57 -9.65
C MET A 418 16.44 -9.05 -10.85
N PHE A 419 15.14 -9.30 -10.85
CA PHE A 419 14.19 -8.98 -11.90
C PHE A 419 13.02 -8.16 -11.33
N LEU A 420 12.29 -7.45 -12.19
CA LEU A 420 11.20 -6.56 -11.79
C LEU A 420 9.87 -7.03 -12.37
N ARG A 421 8.78 -7.09 -11.59
CA ARG A 421 7.45 -7.49 -12.10
C ARG A 421 6.93 -6.60 -13.24
N HIS A 422 7.42 -5.36 -13.33
CA HIS A 422 7.09 -4.38 -14.37
C HIS A 422 8.30 -4.00 -15.24
N GLU A 423 9.28 -4.90 -15.34
CA GLU A 423 10.56 -4.76 -16.08
C GLU A 423 10.45 -4.15 -17.48
N GLY A 424 9.35 -4.39 -18.20
CA GLY A 424 9.16 -3.90 -19.56
C GLY A 424 8.76 -2.42 -19.66
N PHE A 425 8.24 -1.82 -18.59
CA PHE A 425 7.53 -0.54 -18.63
C PHE A 425 8.28 0.65 -18.03
N LEU A 426 9.51 0.44 -17.57
CA LEU A 426 10.31 1.44 -16.84
C LEU A 426 10.32 2.82 -17.52
N GLY A 427 10.57 2.87 -18.84
CA GLY A 427 10.60 4.13 -19.60
C GLY A 427 9.24 4.85 -19.66
N ALA A 428 8.16 4.13 -19.95
CA ALA A 428 6.81 4.72 -19.98
C ALA A 428 6.36 5.19 -18.59
N LEU A 429 6.80 4.51 -17.54
CA LEU A 429 6.51 4.88 -16.14
C LEU A 429 7.33 6.09 -15.68
N GLY A 430 8.61 6.19 -16.05
CA GLY A 430 9.39 7.41 -15.83
C GLY A 430 8.80 8.63 -16.56
N ALA A 431 8.39 8.45 -17.82
CA ALA A 431 7.68 9.48 -18.58
C ALA A 431 6.34 9.86 -17.91
N PHE A 432 5.64 8.92 -17.26
CA PHE A 432 4.46 9.22 -16.46
C PHE A 432 4.79 10.10 -15.23
N MET A 433 5.89 9.81 -14.54
CA MET A 433 6.35 10.59 -13.38
C MET A 433 6.88 12.00 -13.74
N SER A 434 7.13 12.28 -15.02
CA SER A 434 7.71 13.55 -15.51
C SER A 434 6.72 14.73 -15.62
N TYR A 435 5.43 14.54 -15.31
CA TYR A 435 4.34 15.51 -15.48
C TYR A 435 4.35 16.72 -14.49
N GLU A 436 5.54 17.14 -14.06
CA GLU A 436 5.88 18.14 -13.04
C GLU A 436 5.72 17.66 -11.58
N LYS A 437 6.88 17.42 -10.94
CA LYS A 437 7.09 17.24 -9.48
C LYS A 437 6.08 16.37 -8.72
N HIS A 438 6.10 15.06 -8.97
CA HIS A 438 5.55 14.07 -8.04
C HIS A 438 6.49 13.76 -6.85
N GLY A 439 6.94 14.80 -6.13
CA GLY A 439 7.38 14.70 -4.73
C GLY A 439 8.57 13.79 -4.35
N LEU A 440 9.48 13.42 -5.26
CA LEU A 440 10.68 12.66 -4.86
C LEU A 440 11.62 13.46 -3.93
N ASP A 441 11.59 14.79 -4.00
CA ASP A 441 12.38 15.69 -3.13
C ASP A 441 11.89 15.65 -1.66
N ASP A 442 10.58 15.46 -1.45
CA ASP A 442 9.93 15.50 -0.13
C ASP A 442 9.83 14.11 0.56
N LEU A 443 10.45 13.07 -0.01
CA LEU A 443 10.55 11.73 0.61
C LEU A 443 11.52 11.67 1.82
N MET A 444 12.05 12.81 2.26
CA MET A 444 12.96 12.90 3.39
C MET A 444 12.22 12.95 4.73
N VAL A 445 12.70 12.15 5.69
CA VAL A 445 12.26 12.10 7.10
C VAL A 445 10.88 11.45 7.37
N HIS A 446 10.60 10.32 6.71
CA HIS A 446 9.84 9.25 7.36
C HIS A 446 10.80 8.31 8.12
N GLN A 447 10.96 8.52 9.43
CA GLN A 447 11.78 7.64 10.28
C GLN A 447 11.08 6.28 10.49
N LEU A 448 11.32 5.33 9.59
CA LEU A 448 10.95 3.93 9.83
C LEU A 448 11.85 3.35 10.93
N VAL A 449 11.28 3.02 12.09
CA VAL A 449 12.03 2.36 13.17
C VAL A 449 12.07 0.86 12.90
N GLU A 450 13.24 0.36 12.50
CA GLU A 450 13.48 -1.06 12.26
C GLU A 450 13.21 -1.92 13.50
N ARG A 451 12.69 -3.14 13.31
CA ARG A 451 12.54 -4.16 14.35
C ARG A 451 12.55 -5.57 13.76
N PHE A 452 13.04 -6.52 14.56
CA PHE A 452 13.65 -7.76 14.07
C PHE A 452 12.68 -8.79 13.46
N PRO A 453 13.07 -9.44 12.34
CA PRO A 453 12.45 -10.69 11.90
C PRO A 453 13.00 -11.88 12.71
N MET A 454 12.17 -12.50 13.55
CA MET A 454 12.51 -13.77 14.20
C MET A 454 12.19 -14.95 13.28
N GLY A 455 13.22 -15.61 12.76
CA GLY A 455 13.05 -16.74 11.84
C GLY A 455 12.72 -18.07 12.56
N ALA A 456 11.65 -18.74 12.13
CA ALA A 456 11.53 -20.19 12.26
C ALA A 456 12.45 -20.86 11.21
N PRO A 457 13.26 -21.87 11.56
CA PRO A 457 14.34 -22.34 10.70
C PRO A 457 13.86 -23.30 9.59
N TYR A 458 13.42 -22.75 8.45
CA TYR A 458 13.43 -23.47 7.16
C TYR A 458 14.86 -23.55 6.56
N VAL A 459 15.84 -23.93 7.39
CA VAL A 459 17.23 -24.13 6.97
C VAL A 459 17.38 -25.53 6.37
N GLY A 460 17.78 -25.60 5.11
CA GLY A 460 17.85 -26.85 4.36
C GLY A 460 18.95 -27.81 4.84
N GLY A 461 18.55 -28.95 5.39
CA GLY A 461 19.38 -30.16 5.39
C GLY A 461 19.30 -30.88 4.04
N LYS A 462 20.42 -31.42 3.53
CA LYS A 462 20.41 -32.25 2.31
C LYS A 462 19.71 -33.58 2.58
N ILE A 463 18.55 -33.80 1.96
CA ILE A 463 17.89 -35.11 1.94
C ILE A 463 18.49 -35.93 0.79
N HIS A 464 19.17 -37.03 1.13
CA HIS A 464 19.49 -38.09 0.18
C HIS A 464 18.38 -39.17 0.25
N GLY A 465 17.65 -39.33 -0.85
CA GLY A 465 16.62 -40.36 -1.02
C GLY A 465 16.00 -40.29 -2.42
N PRO A 466 15.42 -41.39 -2.94
CA PRO A 466 14.68 -41.35 -4.21
C PRO A 466 13.36 -40.56 -4.05
N PRO A 467 12.81 -40.00 -5.14
CA PRO A 467 11.53 -39.31 -5.09
C PRO A 467 10.39 -40.29 -4.82
N LEU A 468 9.60 -40.02 -3.77
CA LEU A 468 8.40 -40.78 -3.41
C LEU A 468 7.14 -40.05 -3.90
N GLY A 469 6.23 -40.79 -4.54
CA GLY A 469 5.17 -40.23 -5.39
C GLY A 469 3.74 -40.32 -4.86
N ASP A 470 3.50 -40.87 -3.67
CA ASP A 470 2.15 -41.10 -3.12
C ASP A 470 1.93 -40.41 -1.77
N LEU A 471 0.66 -40.08 -1.47
CA LEU A 471 0.23 -39.27 -0.34
C LEU A 471 0.18 -40.08 0.97
N ASN A 472 -0.13 -41.38 0.90
CA ASN A 472 -0.26 -42.24 2.08
C ASN A 472 1.08 -42.50 2.80
N GLU A 473 2.21 -42.51 2.10
CA GLU A 473 3.52 -42.69 2.73
C GLU A 473 3.92 -41.49 3.62
N LYS A 474 3.43 -40.28 3.31
CA LYS A 474 3.66 -39.08 4.14
C LYS A 474 3.06 -39.21 5.54
N ILE A 475 1.94 -39.93 5.67
CA ILE A 475 1.24 -40.11 6.95
C ILE A 475 2.09 -40.97 7.89
N SER A 476 2.59 -42.12 7.41
CA SER A 476 3.45 -43.02 8.21
C SER A 476 4.78 -42.36 8.64
N TRP A 477 5.29 -41.41 7.86
CA TRP A 477 6.50 -40.65 8.25
C TRP A 477 6.22 -39.64 9.36
N MET A 478 5.06 -38.99 9.33
CA MET A 478 4.60 -38.08 10.39
C MET A 478 4.40 -38.80 11.72
N GLU A 479 3.72 -39.96 11.69
CA GLU A 479 3.49 -40.80 12.88
C GLU A 479 4.79 -41.25 13.55
N LYS A 480 5.78 -41.68 12.76
CA LYS A 480 7.12 -42.05 13.26
C LYS A 480 7.89 -40.88 13.88
N PHE A 481 7.64 -39.66 13.40
CA PHE A 481 8.25 -38.45 13.98
C PHE A 481 7.62 -38.12 15.35
N VAL A 482 6.29 -38.21 15.45
CA VAL A 482 5.55 -38.06 16.72
C VAL A 482 5.97 -39.12 17.74
N GLN A 483 6.13 -40.38 17.32
CA GLN A 483 6.48 -41.48 18.20
C GLN A 483 7.85 -41.29 18.89
N LYS A 484 8.81 -40.65 18.21
CA LYS A 484 10.13 -40.29 18.79
C LYS A 484 10.11 -39.07 19.70
N GLY A 485 9.10 -38.21 19.61
CA GLY A 485 8.96 -37.04 20.51
C GLY A 485 8.63 -37.42 21.96
N ILE A 486 8.16 -38.65 22.19
CA ILE A 486 7.63 -39.11 23.48
C ILE A 486 8.72 -39.76 24.38
N GLU A 487 9.86 -40.17 23.82
CA GLU A 487 10.92 -40.88 24.57
C GLU A 487 11.86 -39.95 25.36
N ILE A 488 11.75 -38.61 25.25
CA ILE A 488 12.57 -37.67 26.04
C ILE A 488 11.89 -37.36 27.37
N THR A 489 11.95 -38.32 28.30
CA THR A 489 11.70 -38.09 29.73
C THR A 489 12.94 -38.48 30.55
N ALA A 490 13.61 -37.48 31.13
CA ALA A 490 14.74 -37.65 32.04
C ALA A 490 14.62 -36.66 33.23
N PRO A 491 15.05 -37.02 34.45
CA PRO A 491 14.53 -36.39 35.67
C PRO A 491 15.32 -35.20 36.19
N VAL A 492 14.65 -34.41 37.05
CA VAL A 492 15.19 -33.25 37.78
C VAL A 492 16.31 -33.65 38.76
N PRO A 493 17.52 -33.06 38.67
CA PRO A 493 18.55 -33.16 39.70
C PRO A 493 18.55 -31.94 40.63
N MET A 494 18.64 -32.17 41.94
CA MET A 494 18.84 -31.11 42.94
C MET A 494 20.32 -30.68 43.02
N THR A 495 20.57 -29.39 43.25
CA THR A 495 21.92 -28.84 43.50
C THR A 495 22.48 -29.31 44.86
N PRO A 496 23.82 -29.43 45.03
CA PRO A 496 24.62 -28.26 45.47
C PRO A 496 26.10 -28.19 45.00
N LEU A 497 26.66 -26.98 45.11
CA LEU A 497 28.09 -26.56 45.21
C LEU A 497 29.19 -27.30 44.41
N GLY A 498 29.89 -26.55 43.54
CA GLY A 498 31.22 -26.89 42.99
C GLY A 498 31.90 -25.65 42.36
N THR A 499 33.23 -25.53 42.47
CA THR A 499 33.99 -24.35 41.98
C THR A 499 35.03 -24.73 40.90
N THR A 500 35.61 -23.71 40.24
CA THR A 500 36.66 -23.74 39.20
C THR A 500 36.20 -24.19 37.80
N GLY A 501 36.73 -23.64 36.69
CA GLY A 501 37.60 -22.46 36.57
C GLY A 501 38.26 -22.30 35.19
N LEU A 502 38.46 -21.06 34.73
CA LEU A 502 39.02 -20.63 33.43
C LEU A 502 38.20 -21.06 32.18
N GLY A 503 38.05 -20.28 31.11
CA GLY A 503 38.47 -18.90 30.75
C GLY A 503 38.26 -18.73 29.22
N GLY A 504 38.18 -17.54 28.62
CA GLY A 504 38.19 -16.15 29.10
C GLY A 504 38.23 -15.19 27.88
N PHE A 505 37.95 -13.89 28.11
CA PHE A 505 37.85 -12.81 27.10
C PHE A 505 36.65 -12.93 26.12
N ASP A 506 35.91 -11.87 25.79
CA ASP A 506 36.03 -10.46 26.20
C ASP A 506 34.67 -9.77 26.41
N VAL A 507 34.66 -8.69 27.22
CA VAL A 507 33.45 -7.90 27.55
C VAL A 507 33.71 -6.41 27.30
N PRO A 508 33.01 -5.76 26.35
CA PRO A 508 33.01 -4.31 26.24
C PRO A 508 32.37 -3.66 27.47
N SER A 509 33.13 -2.86 28.20
CA SER A 509 32.65 -2.14 29.39
C SER A 509 31.90 -0.85 29.04
N SER A 510 30.96 -0.46 29.89
CA SER A 510 30.13 0.74 29.72
C SER A 510 30.80 2.02 30.23
N ARG A 511 30.43 3.18 29.65
CA ARG A 511 30.08 4.44 30.37
C ARG A 511 29.79 5.64 29.45
N GLY A 512 28.66 6.32 29.73
CA GLY A 512 28.40 7.74 29.49
C GLY A 512 28.06 8.19 28.05
N ASP A 513 27.15 9.14 27.84
CA ASP A 513 26.15 9.70 28.76
C ASP A 513 24.94 10.31 28.02
N THR A 514 23.76 10.19 28.64
CA THR A 514 22.50 10.94 28.43
C THR A 514 22.08 11.42 27.02
N LEU A 515 20.95 10.91 26.50
CA LEU A 515 19.84 11.76 25.99
C LEU A 515 18.49 11.04 25.79
N ARG A 516 17.61 11.14 26.82
CA ARG A 516 16.14 10.97 26.79
C ARG A 516 15.54 9.60 26.46
N SER A 517 14.22 9.53 26.60
CA SER A 517 13.41 8.34 26.90
C SER A 517 12.06 8.32 26.15
N ASP A 518 11.31 7.22 26.36
CA ASP A 518 9.87 7.07 26.18
C ASP A 518 9.28 6.95 24.76
N ALA A 519 9.01 5.70 24.35
CA ALA A 519 7.71 5.28 23.79
C ALA A 519 7.58 3.73 23.76
N SER A 520 6.34 3.24 23.87
CA SER A 520 5.93 1.83 23.71
C SER A 520 6.34 1.26 22.35
N ASN A 521 6.96 0.08 22.30
CA ASN A 521 7.64 -0.41 21.09
C ASN A 521 7.60 -1.94 20.92
N LEU A 522 6.39 -2.51 21.00
CA LEU A 522 6.10 -3.87 20.56
C LEU A 522 6.17 -3.95 19.03
N ASN A 523 7.03 -4.78 18.46
CA ASN A 523 6.78 -5.34 17.12
C ASN A 523 6.89 -6.86 17.20
N VAL A 524 5.81 -7.54 16.89
CA VAL A 524 5.80 -8.94 16.42
C VAL A 524 5.33 -8.90 14.96
N GLY A 525 5.82 -9.80 14.12
CA GLY A 525 5.95 -9.50 12.70
C GLY A 525 4.76 -9.85 11.80
N VAL A 526 3.86 -8.89 11.53
CA VAL A 526 3.17 -8.80 10.23
C VAL A 526 3.28 -7.39 9.68
N LEU A 527 3.66 -7.25 8.40
CA LEU A 527 3.83 -5.94 7.75
C LEU A 527 2.49 -5.35 7.27
N HIS A 528 1.54 -5.15 8.20
CA HIS A 528 0.25 -4.54 7.89
C HIS A 528 0.38 -3.08 7.40
N LEU A 529 -0.71 -2.55 6.84
CA LEU A 529 -0.78 -1.14 6.46
C LEU A 529 -0.90 -0.30 7.74
N VAL A 530 0.21 0.31 8.14
CA VAL A 530 0.21 1.46 9.05
C VAL A 530 -0.05 2.70 8.16
N PRO A 531 -1.17 3.42 8.31
CA PRO A 531 -1.40 4.67 7.58
C PRO A 531 -0.43 5.76 8.06
N THR A 532 -0.51 6.97 7.50
CA THR A 532 0.18 8.13 8.10
C THR A 532 -0.42 8.43 9.46
N LEU A 533 0.24 7.92 10.50
CA LEU A 533 -0.19 8.07 11.89
C LEU A 533 0.20 9.46 12.41
N GLU A 534 -0.78 10.37 12.42
CA GLU A 534 -0.70 11.67 13.06
C GLU A 534 -1.05 11.55 14.55
N VAL A 535 -0.54 12.50 15.34
CA VAL A 535 -0.99 12.71 16.72
C VAL A 535 -2.37 13.38 16.67
N PHE A 536 -3.36 12.80 17.36
CA PHE A 536 -4.73 13.29 17.35
C PHE A 536 -4.81 14.75 17.87
N PRO A 537 -5.19 15.75 17.05
CA PRO A 537 -4.95 17.16 17.36
C PRO A 537 -5.63 17.70 18.61
N LEU A 538 -6.69 17.03 19.07
CA LEU A 538 -7.49 17.42 20.23
C LEU A 538 -6.97 16.84 21.56
N LEU A 539 -5.95 15.97 21.59
CA LEU A 539 -5.27 15.60 22.85
C LEU A 539 -4.69 16.83 23.54
N MET A 540 -4.87 16.98 24.86
CA MET A 540 -4.42 18.19 25.58
C MET A 540 -2.89 18.34 25.56
N ASP A 541 -2.15 17.39 26.15
CA ASP A 541 -0.70 17.23 25.97
C ASP A 541 -0.35 15.82 25.46
N PRO A 542 0.01 15.66 24.18
CA PRO A 542 0.45 14.40 23.61
C PRO A 542 1.73 13.80 24.21
N LYS A 543 2.55 14.58 24.94
CA LYS A 543 3.82 14.11 25.53
C LYS A 543 3.63 13.37 26.84
N THR A 544 2.60 13.74 27.61
CA THR A 544 2.24 13.09 28.88
C THR A 544 1.09 12.10 28.74
N TYR A 545 0.52 11.97 27.53
CA TYR A 545 -0.52 11.00 27.24
C TYR A 545 0.06 9.57 27.20
N GLU A 546 -0.41 8.73 28.12
CA GLU A 546 -0.29 7.27 28.08
C GLU A 546 -1.69 6.73 27.74
N PRO A 547 -1.87 6.00 26.62
CA PRO A 547 -3.16 5.43 26.27
C PRO A 547 -3.64 4.40 27.29
N ASN A 548 -2.74 3.56 27.82
CA ASN A 548 -3.10 2.38 28.61
C ASN A 548 -3.51 2.73 30.05
N THR A 549 -4.69 2.28 30.47
CA THR A 549 -5.14 2.45 31.88
C THR A 549 -4.63 1.33 32.81
N ILE A 550 -4.03 0.27 32.25
CA ILE A 550 -3.39 -0.83 32.99
C ILE A 550 -1.91 -0.91 32.62
N ASP A 551 -1.06 -0.87 33.64
CA ASP A 551 0.38 -1.13 33.54
C ASP A 551 0.64 -2.65 33.61
N LEU A 552 1.23 -3.20 32.54
CA LEU A 552 1.60 -4.63 32.45
C LEU A 552 3.03 -4.92 32.89
N SER A 553 3.77 -3.93 33.42
CA SER A 553 4.99 -4.19 34.18
C SER A 553 4.72 -4.82 35.56
N ASP A 554 3.48 -4.71 36.04
CA ASP A 554 2.97 -5.53 37.14
C ASP A 554 2.74 -6.97 36.66
N HIS A 555 3.58 -7.89 37.14
CA HIS A 555 3.51 -9.32 36.81
C HIS A 555 2.15 -9.96 37.15
N TYR A 556 1.45 -9.47 38.18
CA TYR A 556 0.11 -9.98 38.52
C TYR A 556 -0.96 -9.57 37.51
N GLU A 557 -0.77 -8.43 36.82
CA GLU A 557 -1.67 -7.98 35.76
C GLU A 557 -1.32 -8.69 34.45
N LEU A 558 -0.02 -8.80 34.12
CA LEU A 558 0.46 -9.52 32.94
C LEU A 558 -0.04 -10.97 32.92
N GLU A 559 0.19 -11.74 33.99
CA GLU A 559 -0.24 -13.14 34.05
C GLU A 559 -1.77 -13.28 33.96
N TYR A 560 -2.52 -12.34 34.52
CA TYR A 560 -3.99 -12.30 34.39
C TYR A 560 -4.43 -12.10 32.94
N TRP A 561 -3.90 -11.10 32.24
CA TRP A 561 -4.28 -10.82 30.86
C TRP A 561 -3.78 -11.90 29.87
N LEU A 562 -2.57 -12.45 30.09
CA LEU A 562 -2.08 -13.62 29.33
C LEU A 562 -2.91 -14.89 29.58
N THR A 563 -3.52 -15.03 30.77
CA THR A 563 -4.46 -16.13 31.07
C THR A 563 -5.79 -15.92 30.34
N VAL A 564 -6.41 -14.75 30.45
CA VAL A 564 -7.67 -14.43 29.73
C VAL A 564 -7.53 -14.62 28.21
N LEU A 565 -6.40 -14.20 27.62
CA LEU A 565 -6.12 -14.40 26.20
C LEU A 565 -5.90 -15.88 25.84
N SER A 566 -5.34 -16.68 26.76
CA SER A 566 -5.14 -18.12 26.55
C SER A 566 -6.45 -18.92 26.69
N GLU A 567 -7.36 -18.51 27.58
CA GLU A 567 -8.64 -19.17 27.80
C GLU A 567 -9.62 -18.93 26.64
N HIS A 568 -9.63 -17.73 26.07
CA HIS A 568 -10.50 -17.36 24.94
C HIS A 568 -10.00 -17.85 23.56
N LEU A 569 -8.78 -18.41 23.48
CA LEU A 569 -8.15 -18.75 22.20
C LEU A 569 -8.94 -19.77 21.37
N LEU A 570 -9.55 -20.77 22.01
CA LEU A 570 -10.32 -21.81 21.28
C LEU A 570 -11.59 -21.25 20.62
N ASP A 571 -12.35 -20.41 21.34
CA ASP A 571 -13.54 -19.72 20.81
C ASP A 571 -13.17 -18.77 19.65
N LEU A 572 -12.01 -18.11 19.73
CA LEU A 572 -11.50 -17.27 18.65
C LEU A 572 -11.09 -18.08 17.41
N VAL A 573 -10.47 -19.25 17.60
CA VAL A 573 -10.17 -20.21 16.52
C VAL A 573 -11.45 -20.69 15.85
N ASP A 574 -12.46 -21.10 16.63
CA ASP A 574 -13.74 -21.57 16.09
C ASP A 574 -14.45 -20.46 15.28
N LYS A 575 -14.43 -19.21 15.76
CA LYS A 575 -14.97 -18.03 15.05
C LYS A 575 -14.23 -17.76 13.74
N ALA A 576 -12.89 -17.74 13.76
CA ALA A 576 -12.05 -17.55 12.57
C ALA A 576 -12.19 -18.69 11.54
N VAL A 577 -12.32 -19.94 11.99
CA VAL A 577 -12.58 -21.08 11.12
C VAL A 577 -14.00 -21.02 10.52
N ALA A 578 -14.99 -20.55 11.28
CA ALA A 578 -16.36 -20.40 10.82
C ALA A 578 -16.56 -19.24 9.83
N SER A 579 -15.81 -18.13 9.94
CA SER A 579 -15.87 -17.03 8.97
C SER A 579 -15.43 -17.47 7.58
N GLU A 580 -14.42 -18.36 7.51
CA GLU A 580 -13.90 -19.01 6.30
C GLU A 580 -14.65 -20.32 5.94
N GLY A 581 -15.92 -20.44 6.36
CA GLY A 581 -16.83 -21.52 5.95
C GLY A 581 -16.51 -22.92 6.51
N GLY A 582 -15.66 -23.03 7.53
CA GLY A 582 -15.35 -24.31 8.20
C GLY A 582 -14.55 -25.31 7.35
N THR A 583 -13.83 -24.83 6.33
CA THR A 583 -13.02 -25.68 5.45
C THR A 583 -11.85 -26.35 6.19
N ASP A 584 -11.39 -27.50 5.70
CA ASP A 584 -10.20 -28.18 6.26
C ASP A 584 -8.89 -27.39 6.04
N ASP A 585 -8.93 -26.38 5.17
CA ASP A 585 -7.87 -25.40 5.02
C ASP A 585 -7.91 -24.34 6.12
N ALA A 586 -9.09 -23.77 6.37
CA ALA A 586 -9.31 -22.85 7.49
C ALA A 586 -8.97 -23.50 8.84
N LYS A 587 -9.43 -24.73 9.11
CA LYS A 587 -9.09 -25.48 10.34
C LYS A 587 -7.57 -25.56 10.55
N ARG A 588 -6.82 -25.93 9.50
CA ARG A 588 -5.36 -26.08 9.56
C ARG A 588 -4.64 -24.75 9.80
N ARG A 589 -5.19 -23.64 9.30
CA ARG A 589 -4.69 -22.28 9.61
C ARG A 589 -5.05 -21.87 11.05
N GLY A 590 -6.26 -22.19 11.51
CA GLY A 590 -6.69 -21.97 12.90
C GLY A 590 -5.82 -22.71 13.91
N ASP A 591 -5.52 -23.99 13.66
CA ASP A 591 -4.56 -24.79 14.42
C ASP A 591 -3.15 -24.17 14.46
N ALA A 592 -2.71 -23.57 13.35
CA ALA A 592 -1.39 -22.94 13.24
C ALA A 592 -1.33 -21.61 13.99
N PHE A 593 -2.36 -20.76 13.83
CA PHE A 593 -2.59 -19.55 14.63
C PHE A 593 -2.61 -19.87 16.13
N ALA A 594 -3.37 -20.88 16.54
CA ALA A 594 -3.48 -21.30 17.94
C ALA A 594 -2.10 -21.64 18.54
N ARG A 595 -1.28 -22.41 17.81
CA ARG A 595 0.09 -22.74 18.23
C ARG A 595 1.02 -21.52 18.28
N ALA A 596 0.97 -20.65 17.26
CA ALA A 596 1.81 -19.46 17.18
C ALA A 596 1.47 -18.46 18.29
N PHE A 597 0.19 -18.11 18.46
CA PHE A 597 -0.26 -17.19 19.50
C PHE A 597 0.01 -17.75 20.91
N SER A 598 -0.21 -19.06 21.13
CA SER A 598 0.17 -19.72 22.39
C SER A 598 1.67 -19.60 22.68
N ALA A 599 2.54 -19.71 21.66
CA ALA A 599 3.98 -19.53 21.82
C ALA A 599 4.36 -18.08 22.15
N HIS A 600 3.67 -17.07 21.58
CA HIS A 600 3.87 -15.68 21.96
C HIS A 600 3.41 -15.39 23.40
N LEU A 601 2.26 -15.94 23.83
CA LEU A 601 1.80 -15.84 25.22
C LEU A 601 2.76 -16.55 26.20
N ALA A 602 3.28 -17.74 25.84
CA ALA A 602 4.25 -18.46 26.65
C ALA A 602 5.57 -17.68 26.79
N ARG A 603 6.11 -17.14 25.69
CA ARG A 603 7.32 -16.32 25.73
C ARG A 603 7.14 -15.06 26.59
N LEU A 604 5.95 -14.46 26.62
CA LEU A 604 5.66 -13.31 27.48
C LEU A 604 5.52 -13.65 28.98
N ARG A 605 5.28 -14.91 29.33
CA ARG A 605 5.39 -15.39 30.71
C ARG A 605 6.84 -15.59 31.15
N GLU A 606 7.66 -16.17 30.27
CA GLU A 606 9.07 -16.44 30.52
C GLU A 606 9.94 -15.17 30.48
N GLU A 607 9.66 -14.29 29.52
CA GLU A 607 10.41 -13.07 29.21
C GLU A 607 9.41 -11.89 29.01
N PRO A 608 8.88 -11.28 30.08
CA PRO A 608 7.93 -10.16 29.99
C PRO A 608 8.39 -8.97 29.15
N ALA A 609 9.71 -8.80 28.99
CA ALA A 609 10.32 -7.73 28.21
C ALA A 609 10.72 -8.16 26.77
N ALA A 610 10.35 -9.38 26.32
CA ALA A 610 10.73 -9.97 25.02
C ALA A 610 10.50 -9.06 23.80
N TYR A 611 9.52 -8.16 23.92
CA TYR A 611 9.08 -7.23 22.88
C TYR A 611 9.07 -5.77 23.39
N GLY A 612 9.69 -5.45 24.54
CA GLY A 612 9.72 -4.09 25.13
C GLY A 612 8.55 -3.78 26.10
N LYS A 613 8.31 -2.49 26.40
CA LYS A 613 7.22 -2.07 27.32
C LYS A 613 5.86 -2.37 26.71
N LEU A 614 5.16 -3.33 27.31
CA LEU A 614 3.81 -3.77 26.93
C LEU A 614 2.71 -2.89 27.54
N GLY A 615 1.74 -2.53 26.71
CA GLY A 615 0.41 -2.07 27.13
C GLY A 615 -0.67 -3.11 26.81
N LEU A 616 -1.82 -3.02 27.48
CA LEU A 616 -2.96 -3.91 27.21
C LEU A 616 -3.51 -3.75 25.78
N ALA A 617 -3.42 -2.54 25.21
CA ALA A 617 -3.72 -2.30 23.81
C ALA A 617 -2.84 -3.15 22.88
N ASN A 618 -1.54 -3.29 23.19
CA ASN A 618 -0.60 -4.02 22.35
C ASN A 618 -0.73 -5.55 22.48
N LEU A 619 -1.18 -6.08 23.63
CA LEU A 619 -1.55 -7.50 23.74
C LEU A 619 -2.77 -7.85 22.89
N LEU A 620 -3.75 -6.94 22.80
CA LEU A 620 -4.95 -7.12 21.99
C LEU A 620 -4.65 -6.94 20.49
N GLU A 621 -3.78 -6.01 20.15
CA GLU A 621 -3.24 -5.79 18.79
C GLU A 621 -2.47 -7.02 18.26
N LEU A 622 -1.53 -7.56 19.05
CA LEU A 622 -0.78 -8.79 18.78
C LEU A 622 -1.69 -9.97 18.37
N ARG A 623 -2.85 -10.11 19.03
CA ARG A 623 -3.84 -11.15 18.73
C ARG A 623 -4.44 -10.99 17.33
N GLU A 624 -4.82 -9.77 16.95
CA GLU A 624 -5.37 -9.48 15.63
C GLU A 624 -4.28 -9.56 14.55
N GLU A 625 -3.03 -9.18 14.85
CA GLU A 625 -1.89 -9.37 13.94
C GLU A 625 -1.64 -10.85 13.65
N CYS A 626 -1.60 -11.70 14.67
CA CYS A 626 -1.47 -13.15 14.48
C CYS A 626 -2.65 -13.73 13.66
N LEU A 627 -3.90 -13.33 13.90
CA LEU A 627 -5.03 -13.77 13.04
C LEU A 627 -4.80 -13.42 11.57
N ARG A 628 -4.33 -12.19 11.31
CA ARG A 628 -4.07 -11.67 9.97
C ARG A 628 -2.83 -12.32 9.32
N GLU A 629 -1.84 -12.78 10.09
CA GLU A 629 -0.73 -13.63 9.63
C GLU A 629 -1.24 -14.94 9.02
N PHE A 630 -2.15 -15.63 9.73
CA PHE A 630 -2.76 -16.89 9.30
C PHE A 630 -3.96 -16.71 8.35
N GLN A 631 -4.02 -15.55 7.68
CA GLN A 631 -4.97 -15.23 6.61
C GLN A 631 -6.45 -15.23 7.05
N PHE A 632 -6.72 -14.92 8.32
CA PHE A 632 -8.06 -14.58 8.79
C PHE A 632 -8.21 -13.06 8.77
N THR A 633 -8.84 -12.52 7.72
CA THR A 633 -8.98 -11.07 7.54
C THR A 633 -10.07 -10.45 8.41
N ASP A 634 -11.12 -11.22 8.72
CA ASP A 634 -12.21 -10.83 9.62
C ASP A 634 -12.86 -12.10 10.20
N ALA A 635 -12.53 -12.43 11.45
CA ALA A 635 -13.07 -13.60 12.15
C ALA A 635 -14.53 -13.45 12.60
N TYR A 636 -15.09 -12.25 12.54
CA TYR A 636 -16.43 -11.93 13.07
C TYR A 636 -17.43 -11.48 11.98
N ARG A 637 -17.00 -11.31 10.73
CA ARG A 637 -17.82 -10.87 9.58
C ARG A 637 -19.22 -11.48 9.53
N SER A 638 -19.30 -12.81 9.62
CA SER A 638 -20.57 -13.57 9.56
C SER A 638 -21.44 -13.44 10.81
N ILE A 639 -20.87 -12.94 11.91
CA ILE A 639 -21.58 -12.48 13.11
C ILE A 639 -22.05 -11.05 12.84
N LYS A 640 -21.12 -10.09 12.65
CA LYS A 640 -21.39 -8.65 12.43
C LYS A 640 -22.53 -8.40 11.45
N GLN A 641 -22.53 -9.05 10.27
CA GLN A 641 -23.60 -8.92 9.29
C GLN A 641 -24.98 -9.27 9.87
N ARG A 642 -25.08 -10.40 10.60
CA ARG A 642 -26.33 -10.87 11.22
C ARG A 642 -26.79 -9.95 12.36
N GLU A 643 -25.87 -9.45 13.17
CA GLU A 643 -26.18 -8.48 14.22
C GLU A 643 -26.73 -7.18 13.61
N ASN A 644 -26.08 -6.68 12.55
CA ASN A 644 -26.48 -5.47 11.81
C ASN A 644 -27.88 -5.61 11.20
N GLU A 645 -28.10 -6.66 10.38
CA GLU A 645 -29.39 -6.93 9.72
C GLU A 645 -30.56 -6.97 10.72
N ALA A 646 -30.40 -7.71 11.83
CA ALA A 646 -31.44 -7.87 12.83
C ALA A 646 -31.64 -6.61 13.71
N SER A 647 -30.62 -5.77 13.87
CA SER A 647 -30.74 -4.48 14.58
C SER A 647 -31.41 -3.43 13.71
N LEU A 648 -31.07 -3.37 12.42
CA LEU A 648 -31.68 -2.45 11.45
C LEU A 648 -33.18 -2.74 11.28
N ALA A 649 -33.57 -4.01 11.34
CA ALA A 649 -34.98 -4.43 11.28
C ALA A 649 -35.87 -3.88 12.43
N VAL A 650 -35.29 -3.50 13.59
CA VAL A 650 -36.03 -2.97 14.75
C VAL A 650 -35.75 -1.50 15.07
N LEU A 651 -34.81 -0.88 14.36
CA LEU A 651 -34.51 0.55 14.49
C LEU A 651 -35.75 1.46 14.32
N PRO A 652 -36.71 1.22 13.39
CA PRO A 652 -37.86 2.12 13.22
C PRO A 652 -38.71 2.27 14.49
N ASP A 653 -38.98 1.17 15.18
CA ASP A 653 -39.75 1.14 16.43
C ASP A 653 -39.06 1.95 17.54
N LEU A 654 -37.72 1.88 17.60
CA LEU A 654 -36.92 2.64 18.57
C LEU A 654 -36.92 4.15 18.24
N LEU A 655 -36.85 4.53 16.96
CA LEU A 655 -36.90 5.94 16.56
C LEU A 655 -38.27 6.57 16.84
N ILE A 656 -39.35 5.81 16.66
CA ILE A 656 -40.72 6.23 17.02
C ILE A 656 -40.86 6.38 18.54
N GLU A 657 -40.31 5.44 19.32
CA GLU A 657 -40.29 5.50 20.79
C GLU A 657 -39.56 6.75 21.29
N LEU A 658 -38.35 7.02 20.78
CA LEU A 658 -37.54 8.19 21.15
C LEU A 658 -38.16 9.54 20.74
N ASP A 659 -38.89 9.58 19.63
CA ASP A 659 -39.56 10.80 19.16
C ASP A 659 -40.86 11.12 19.92
N SER A 660 -41.39 10.15 20.68
CA SER A 660 -42.52 10.37 21.60
C SER A 660 -42.11 11.03 22.93
N MET A 661 -40.80 11.15 23.19
CA MET A 661 -40.23 11.67 24.44
C MET A 661 -39.86 13.16 24.34
N ASP A 662 -39.89 13.88 25.46
CA ASP A 662 -39.34 15.22 25.60
C ASP A 662 -37.80 15.24 25.46
N GLU A 663 -37.19 16.44 25.36
CA GLU A 663 -35.75 16.57 25.11
C GLU A 663 -34.87 16.01 26.25
N GLU A 664 -35.31 16.05 27.51
CA GLU A 664 -34.54 15.53 28.65
C GLU A 664 -34.66 14.01 28.77
N ALA A 665 -35.89 13.48 28.77
CA ALA A 665 -36.14 12.04 28.83
C ALA A 665 -35.53 11.31 27.63
N ARG A 666 -35.58 11.91 26.42
CA ARG A 666 -34.93 11.36 25.22
C ARG A 666 -33.42 11.32 25.37
N LEU A 667 -32.79 12.40 25.85
CA LEU A 667 -31.33 12.43 26.03
C LEU A 667 -30.85 11.39 27.04
N LEU A 668 -31.57 11.20 28.16
CA LEU A 668 -31.28 10.14 29.12
C LEU A 668 -31.44 8.76 28.47
N THR A 669 -32.57 8.53 27.78
CA THR A 669 -32.87 7.26 27.10
C THR A 669 -31.83 6.90 26.03
N LEU A 670 -31.21 7.88 25.37
CA LEU A 670 -30.13 7.68 24.41
C LEU A 670 -28.83 7.22 25.09
N ILE A 671 -28.45 7.81 26.23
CA ILE A 671 -27.24 7.40 26.96
C ILE A 671 -27.43 6.05 27.65
N GLU A 672 -28.60 5.79 28.27
CA GLU A 672 -28.99 4.45 28.70
C GLU A 672 -28.96 3.45 27.53
N GLY A 673 -29.35 3.91 26.34
CA GLY A 673 -29.38 3.14 25.09
C GLY A 673 -28.00 2.68 24.66
N VAL A 674 -27.01 3.58 24.55
CA VAL A 674 -25.62 3.24 24.25
C VAL A 674 -25.05 2.26 25.29
N LEU A 675 -25.22 2.55 26.59
CA LEU A 675 -24.73 1.68 27.66
C LEU A 675 -25.36 0.27 27.63
N ALA A 676 -26.65 0.18 27.28
CA ALA A 676 -27.34 -1.09 27.12
C ALA A 676 -26.99 -1.82 25.81
N ALA A 677 -26.63 -1.10 24.76
CA ALA A 677 -26.30 -1.65 23.46
C ALA A 677 -24.91 -2.30 23.46
N ASN A 678 -23.93 -1.72 24.19
CA ASN A 678 -22.59 -2.28 24.36
C ASN A 678 -22.58 -3.65 25.08
N ILE A 679 -23.70 -4.11 25.68
CA ILE A 679 -23.85 -5.49 26.20
C ILE A 679 -23.79 -6.54 25.08
N PHE A 680 -24.25 -6.20 23.88
CA PHE A 680 -24.58 -7.16 22.83
C PHE A 680 -23.38 -7.60 21.98
N ASP A 681 -22.49 -8.41 22.56
CA ASP A 681 -21.66 -9.35 21.80
C ASP A 681 -22.48 -10.62 21.52
N TRP A 682 -22.97 -10.83 20.28
CA TRP A 682 -23.80 -11.99 19.96
C TRP A 682 -22.99 -13.29 19.88
N GLY A 683 -21.66 -13.20 19.87
CA GLY A 683 -20.73 -14.30 20.06
C GLY A 683 -20.55 -14.71 21.52
N SER A 684 -21.17 -14.00 22.48
CA SER A 684 -21.11 -14.34 23.91
C SER A 684 -22.21 -15.30 24.35
N ARG A 685 -21.84 -16.26 25.22
CA ARG A 685 -22.77 -17.24 25.80
C ARG A 685 -23.91 -16.58 26.61
N ALA A 686 -23.65 -15.42 27.20
CA ALA A 686 -24.65 -14.63 27.93
C ALA A 686 -25.72 -14.05 26.97
N CYS A 687 -25.34 -13.55 25.80
CA CYS A 687 -26.31 -13.10 24.80
C CYS A 687 -27.11 -14.25 24.21
N VAL A 688 -26.50 -15.42 23.96
CA VAL A 688 -27.23 -16.65 23.53
C VAL A 688 -28.34 -17.01 24.51
N GLU A 689 -28.10 -16.92 25.83
CA GLU A 689 -29.13 -17.14 26.85
C GLU A 689 -30.22 -16.06 26.91
N LEU A 690 -30.05 -14.90 26.29
CA LEU A 690 -31.08 -13.85 26.18
C LEU A 690 -32.03 -14.10 25.00
N TYR A 691 -31.58 -14.70 23.88
CA TYR A 691 -32.47 -15.06 22.75
C TYR A 691 -33.60 -16.01 23.14
N HIS A 692 -33.36 -16.90 24.11
CA HIS A 692 -34.40 -17.79 24.65
C HIS A 692 -35.50 -17.06 25.46
N LYS A 693 -35.42 -15.72 25.60
CA LYS A 693 -36.27 -14.91 26.50
C LYS A 693 -37.00 -13.76 25.80
N GLY A 694 -36.74 -13.46 24.53
CA GLY A 694 -37.45 -12.41 23.78
C GLY A 694 -36.81 -12.05 22.43
N THR A 695 -37.41 -11.10 21.72
CA THR A 695 -36.85 -10.48 20.51
C THR A 695 -35.72 -9.50 20.85
N ILE A 696 -34.86 -9.20 19.87
CA ILE A 696 -33.75 -8.24 20.02
C ILE A 696 -34.18 -6.91 20.67
N ILE A 697 -35.28 -6.31 20.22
CA ILE A 697 -35.75 -5.01 20.73
C ILE A 697 -36.31 -5.12 22.16
N GLU A 698 -36.89 -6.27 22.53
CA GLU A 698 -37.32 -6.53 23.91
C GLU A 698 -36.10 -6.72 24.83
N ILE A 699 -35.09 -7.48 24.41
CA ILE A 699 -33.85 -7.66 25.18
C ILE A 699 -33.13 -6.31 25.34
N TYR A 700 -33.10 -5.47 24.31
CA TYR A 700 -32.55 -4.11 24.37
C TYR A 700 -33.32 -3.24 25.36
N ARG A 701 -34.66 -3.16 25.23
CA ARG A 701 -35.54 -2.43 26.17
C ARG A 701 -35.42 -2.94 27.62
N MET A 702 -35.29 -4.26 27.82
CA MET A 702 -35.07 -4.87 29.14
C MET A 702 -33.69 -4.56 29.72
N SER A 703 -32.67 -4.44 28.86
CA SER A 703 -31.31 -4.11 29.27
C SER A 703 -31.19 -2.63 29.61
N ARG A 704 -31.75 -1.75 28.77
CA ARG A 704 -31.87 -0.30 29.04
C ARG A 704 -32.53 -0.02 30.38
N LYS A 705 -33.64 -0.70 30.69
CA LYS A 705 -34.33 -0.63 31.99
C LYS A 705 -33.52 -1.10 33.21
N LYS A 706 -32.37 -1.77 33.02
CA LYS A 706 -31.41 -2.11 34.10
C LYS A 706 -30.31 -1.05 34.26
N MET A 707 -30.07 -0.20 33.25
CA MET A 707 -29.07 0.86 33.28
C MET A 707 -29.56 2.07 34.10
N GLN A 708 -30.10 1.84 35.30
CA GLN A 708 -30.67 2.92 36.11
C GLN A 708 -29.57 3.70 36.83
N ARG A 709 -29.77 5.02 36.90
CA ARG A 709 -28.89 5.95 37.62
C ARG A 709 -29.09 5.82 39.15
N PRO A 710 -28.09 6.11 39.99
CA PRO A 710 -26.74 6.57 39.63
C PRO A 710 -25.88 5.44 39.05
N TRP A 711 -25.23 5.71 37.92
CA TRP A 711 -24.17 4.84 37.40
C TRP A 711 -22.90 4.92 38.25
N ARG A 712 -21.93 4.05 38.00
CA ARG A 712 -20.74 3.96 38.84
C ARG A 712 -19.77 5.12 38.63
N VAL A 713 -19.76 5.68 37.42
CA VAL A 713 -19.35 7.06 37.14
C VAL A 713 -20.52 7.69 36.38
N ASP A 714 -21.02 8.82 36.85
CA ASP A 714 -22.29 9.39 36.41
C ASP A 714 -22.25 10.92 36.38
N ASP A 715 -21.59 11.46 35.35
CA ASP A 715 -21.57 12.88 35.03
C ASP A 715 -22.73 13.28 34.09
N PHE A 716 -23.79 12.46 33.99
CA PHE A 716 -24.87 12.69 33.01
C PHE A 716 -25.53 14.06 33.17
N ASP A 717 -25.75 14.53 34.41
CA ASP A 717 -26.40 15.83 34.61
C ASP A 717 -25.51 17.00 34.17
N ASN A 718 -24.17 16.85 34.22
CA ASN A 718 -23.22 17.83 33.68
C ASN A 718 -23.28 17.85 32.14
N PHE A 719 -23.30 16.67 31.50
CA PHE A 719 -23.47 16.56 30.05
C PHE A 719 -24.83 17.08 29.58
N LYS A 720 -25.90 16.78 30.33
CA LYS A 720 -27.25 17.28 30.11
C LYS A 720 -27.30 18.80 30.19
N GLU A 721 -26.70 19.42 31.21
CA GLU A 721 -26.64 20.88 31.31
C GLU A 721 -25.86 21.47 30.12
N ARG A 722 -24.74 20.87 29.70
CA ARG A 722 -24.03 21.29 28.48
C ARG A 722 -24.88 21.19 27.21
N MET A 723 -25.71 20.16 27.11
CA MET A 723 -26.53 19.84 25.92
C MET A 723 -27.81 20.69 25.85
N LEU A 724 -28.57 20.78 26.94
CA LEU A 724 -29.89 21.42 26.95
C LEU A 724 -29.85 22.86 27.50
N GLY A 725 -28.90 23.15 28.40
CA GLY A 725 -28.80 24.39 29.15
C GLY A 725 -29.58 24.37 30.48
N PRO A 726 -29.30 25.30 31.40
CA PRO A 726 -30.03 25.42 32.66
C PRO A 726 -31.41 26.06 32.44
N GLY A 727 -32.46 25.22 32.41
CA GLY A 727 -33.83 25.63 32.15
C GLY A 727 -34.04 26.06 30.70
N ASP A 728 -34.94 27.03 30.45
CA ASP A 728 -35.29 27.49 29.09
C ASP A 728 -34.14 28.16 28.30
N LYS A 729 -32.95 28.31 28.90
CA LYS A 729 -31.77 28.92 28.26
C LYS A 729 -31.01 27.90 27.42
N LYS A 730 -31.54 27.56 26.24
CA LYS A 730 -30.86 26.69 25.27
C LYS A 730 -29.45 27.21 24.96
N LEU A 731 -28.43 26.41 25.31
CA LEU A 731 -27.05 26.65 24.92
C LEU A 731 -26.87 26.41 23.42
N SER A 732 -25.80 26.98 22.84
CA SER A 732 -25.42 26.66 21.46
C SER A 732 -25.07 25.17 21.33
N PRO A 733 -25.55 24.49 20.26
CA PRO A 733 -25.11 23.13 19.96
C PRO A 733 -23.59 23.11 19.72
N HIS A 734 -22.99 21.94 19.91
CA HIS A 734 -21.63 21.67 19.43
C HIS A 734 -21.59 21.85 17.90
N LYS A 735 -20.48 22.33 17.36
CA LYS A 735 -20.28 22.50 15.92
C LYS A 735 -20.06 21.16 15.25
N ARG A 736 -19.16 20.33 15.79
CA ARG A 736 -18.86 19.00 15.25
C ARG A 736 -18.49 18.03 16.37
N ALA A 737 -19.18 16.88 16.38
CA ALA A 737 -18.92 15.77 17.27
C ALA A 737 -18.19 14.63 16.54
N LEU A 738 -17.13 14.10 17.16
CA LEU A 738 -16.46 12.86 16.73
C LEU A 738 -16.95 11.70 17.60
N LEU A 739 -17.61 10.71 17.01
CA LEU A 739 -18.16 9.54 17.69
C LEU A 739 -17.29 8.33 17.37
N PHE A 740 -16.40 7.97 18.29
CA PHE A 740 -15.56 6.77 18.20
C PHE A 740 -16.41 5.57 18.64
N VAL A 741 -16.78 4.72 17.69
CA VAL A 741 -17.74 3.61 17.87
C VAL A 741 -17.03 2.28 18.10
N ASP A 742 -17.60 1.43 18.98
CA ASP A 742 -17.06 0.13 19.41
C ASP A 742 -17.61 -0.99 18.50
N ASN A 743 -18.74 -1.60 18.85
CA ASN A 743 -19.21 -2.84 18.25
C ASN A 743 -20.15 -2.63 17.04
N SER A 744 -20.27 -3.68 16.23
CA SER A 744 -21.36 -3.82 15.26
C SER A 744 -22.71 -4.12 15.92
N GLY A 745 -23.75 -4.28 15.11
CA GLY A 745 -25.05 -4.75 15.57
C GLY A 745 -25.80 -3.73 16.40
N ALA A 746 -26.28 -4.15 17.56
CA ALA A 746 -27.11 -3.31 18.41
C ALA A 746 -26.37 -2.05 18.88
N ASP A 747 -25.05 -2.10 19.04
CA ASP A 747 -24.24 -1.00 19.57
C ASP A 747 -24.25 0.21 18.63
N ILE A 748 -23.74 0.03 17.41
CA ILE A 748 -23.82 1.04 16.36
C ILE A 748 -25.27 1.37 15.96
N VAL A 749 -26.15 0.38 15.79
CA VAL A 749 -27.50 0.62 15.21
C VAL A 749 -28.50 1.17 16.21
N LEU A 750 -28.53 0.69 17.45
CA LEU A 750 -29.55 1.02 18.47
C LEU A 750 -29.03 1.92 19.59
N GLY A 751 -27.70 2.02 19.77
CA GLY A 751 -27.04 2.99 20.65
C GLY A 751 -26.57 4.23 19.88
N MET A 752 -25.49 4.09 19.12
CA MET A 752 -24.72 5.23 18.61
C MET A 752 -25.37 5.98 17.44
N LEU A 753 -26.07 5.31 16.50
CA LEU A 753 -26.81 6.00 15.44
C LEU A 753 -27.99 6.84 15.97
N PRO A 754 -28.80 6.38 16.94
CA PRO A 754 -29.77 7.22 17.63
C PRO A 754 -29.16 8.42 18.37
N LEU A 755 -27.97 8.29 18.97
CA LEU A 755 -27.27 9.41 19.60
C LEU A 755 -26.74 10.42 18.56
N ALA A 756 -26.12 9.93 17.49
CA ALA A 756 -25.72 10.73 16.33
C ALA A 756 -26.89 11.49 15.72
N ARG A 757 -28.04 10.84 15.57
CA ARG A 757 -29.30 11.44 15.08
C ARG A 757 -29.76 12.61 15.93
N GLU A 758 -29.64 12.55 17.25
CA GLU A 758 -30.04 13.63 18.15
C GLU A 758 -29.06 14.83 18.11
N LEU A 759 -27.76 14.57 17.90
CA LEU A 759 -26.77 15.62 17.61
C LEU A 759 -27.07 16.33 16.27
N LEU A 760 -27.33 15.55 15.21
CA LEU A 760 -27.72 16.07 13.89
C LEU A 760 -29.03 16.88 13.95
N ARG A 761 -30.03 16.39 14.70
CA ARG A 761 -31.30 17.09 14.98
C ARG A 761 -31.09 18.46 15.61
N ARG A 762 -30.06 18.61 16.44
CA ARG A 762 -29.69 19.86 17.14
C ARG A 762 -28.76 20.76 16.32
N GLY A 763 -28.36 20.36 15.11
CA GLY A 763 -27.49 21.16 14.24
C GLY A 763 -25.99 20.99 14.51
N THR A 764 -25.58 19.86 15.10
CA THR A 764 -24.17 19.47 15.25
C THR A 764 -23.75 18.59 14.07
N GLU A 765 -22.65 18.90 13.37
CA GLU A 765 -22.05 18.00 12.39
C GLU A 765 -21.57 16.71 13.09
N VAL A 766 -21.75 15.54 12.50
CA VAL A 766 -21.30 14.28 13.12
C VAL A 766 -20.31 13.55 12.22
N VAL A 767 -19.20 13.10 12.82
CA VAL A 767 -18.27 12.15 12.21
C VAL A 767 -18.34 10.86 13.01
N LEU A 768 -18.73 9.76 12.35
CA LEU A 768 -18.56 8.42 12.90
C LEU A 768 -17.13 7.95 12.62
N VAL A 769 -16.42 7.57 13.67
CA VAL A 769 -15.00 7.25 13.66
C VAL A 769 -14.83 5.77 14.01
N ALA A 770 -14.41 4.98 13.03
CA ALA A 770 -14.42 3.51 13.09
C ALA A 770 -13.09 2.90 12.64
N ASN A 771 -12.91 1.60 12.88
CA ASN A 771 -11.64 0.94 12.61
C ASN A 771 -11.31 0.88 11.12
N SER A 772 -10.02 1.05 10.79
CA SER A 772 -9.48 0.82 9.44
C SER A 772 -9.45 -0.67 9.07
N LEU A 773 -9.20 -1.52 10.06
CA LEU A 773 -9.08 -2.98 9.90
C LEU A 773 -9.98 -3.72 10.90
N PRO A 774 -10.56 -4.87 10.54
CA PRO A 774 -11.30 -5.70 11.47
C PRO A 774 -10.48 -6.09 12.70
N ALA A 775 -11.14 -6.04 13.85
CA ALA A 775 -10.66 -6.49 15.15
C ALA A 775 -11.90 -6.84 16.00
N LEU A 776 -11.99 -8.06 16.54
CA LEU A 776 -13.23 -8.57 17.14
C LEU A 776 -14.48 -8.31 16.25
N ASN A 777 -15.65 -8.08 16.85
CA ASN A 777 -16.89 -7.64 16.21
C ASN A 777 -16.99 -6.10 16.04
N ASP A 778 -15.87 -5.37 16.19
CA ASP A 778 -15.83 -3.93 15.99
C ASP A 778 -16.31 -3.54 14.59
N VAL A 779 -17.03 -2.43 14.49
CA VAL A 779 -17.47 -1.89 13.19
C VAL A 779 -16.32 -1.15 12.50
N THR A 780 -16.11 -1.41 11.21
CA THR A 780 -15.09 -0.72 10.41
C THR A 780 -15.66 0.45 9.62
N ALA A 781 -14.80 1.40 9.23
CA ALA A 781 -15.18 2.55 8.41
C ALA A 781 -15.69 2.14 7.01
N MET A 782 -15.34 0.94 6.54
CA MET A 782 -15.87 0.35 5.30
C MET A 782 -17.28 -0.25 5.45
N GLU A 783 -17.72 -0.59 6.66
CA GLU A 783 -19.05 -1.17 6.93
C GLU A 783 -20.09 -0.09 7.28
N LEU A 784 -19.67 1.01 7.92
CA LEU A 784 -20.57 2.09 8.33
C LEU A 784 -21.44 2.70 7.22
N PRO A 785 -20.96 2.95 5.98
CA PRO A 785 -21.78 3.56 4.93
C PRO A 785 -23.04 2.74 4.59
N ASP A 786 -22.93 1.42 4.52
CA ASP A 786 -24.08 0.53 4.26
C ASP A 786 -25.07 0.51 5.43
N ILE A 787 -24.57 0.50 6.67
CA ILE A 787 -25.39 0.56 7.89
C ILE A 787 -26.14 1.89 7.97
N VAL A 788 -25.47 3.01 7.70
CA VAL A 788 -26.07 4.36 7.63
C VAL A 788 -27.09 4.44 6.49
N ALA A 789 -26.81 3.84 5.33
CA ALA A 789 -27.70 3.84 4.19
C ALA A 789 -29.01 3.07 4.46
N GLU A 790 -28.94 1.94 5.16
CA GLU A 790 -30.14 1.19 5.57
C GLU A 790 -30.94 1.97 6.64
N ALA A 791 -30.27 2.50 7.67
CA ALA A 791 -30.90 3.33 8.71
C ALA A 791 -31.58 4.61 8.14
N ALA A 792 -30.99 5.21 7.10
CA ALA A 792 -31.53 6.39 6.42
C ALA A 792 -32.86 6.14 5.68
N LYS A 793 -33.16 4.90 5.27
CA LYS A 793 -34.47 4.55 4.69
C LYS A 793 -35.61 4.76 5.69
N HIS A 794 -35.31 4.64 6.97
CA HIS A 794 -36.26 4.76 8.08
C HIS A 794 -36.14 6.09 8.84
N CYS A 795 -35.25 7.00 8.42
CA CYS A 795 -35.04 8.25 9.14
C CYS A 795 -34.63 9.43 8.24
N ASP A 796 -35.52 10.41 8.11
CA ASP A 796 -35.27 11.67 7.37
C ASP A 796 -34.09 12.50 7.89
N ILE A 797 -33.77 12.40 9.18
CA ILE A 797 -32.65 13.15 9.79
C ILE A 797 -31.33 12.52 9.38
N LEU A 798 -31.20 11.19 9.55
CA LEU A 798 -30.01 10.46 9.10
C LEU A 798 -29.85 10.55 7.58
N ARG A 799 -30.94 10.47 6.81
CA ARG A 799 -30.88 10.57 5.34
C ARG A 799 -30.37 11.92 4.87
N ARG A 800 -30.98 13.03 5.29
CA ARG A 800 -30.53 14.38 4.89
C ARG A 800 -29.10 14.68 5.34
N ALA A 801 -28.69 14.16 6.50
CA ALA A 801 -27.32 14.32 7.00
C ALA A 801 -26.31 13.49 6.19
N ALA A 802 -26.63 12.24 5.87
CA ALA A 802 -25.80 11.36 5.04
C ALA A 802 -25.71 11.85 3.58
N GLU A 803 -26.78 12.43 3.04
CA GLU A 803 -26.78 13.17 1.76
C GLU A 803 -25.87 14.41 1.84
N ALA A 804 -25.98 15.22 2.89
CA ALA A 804 -25.15 16.41 3.09
C ALA A 804 -23.66 16.10 3.33
N GLY A 805 -23.36 14.98 3.98
CA GLY A 805 -21.99 14.47 4.20
C GLY A 805 -21.42 13.61 3.05
N GLY A 806 -22.20 13.36 1.99
CA GLY A 806 -21.75 12.62 0.81
C GLY A 806 -21.75 11.09 0.93
N LEU A 807 -22.26 10.53 2.02
CA LEU A 807 -22.44 9.08 2.22
C LEU A 807 -23.58 8.51 1.34
N LEU A 808 -24.55 9.35 0.96
CA LEU A 808 -25.66 8.98 0.07
C LEU A 808 -25.68 9.83 -1.21
N VAL A 809 -26.02 9.19 -2.32
CA VAL A 809 -26.12 9.80 -3.66
C VAL A 809 -27.53 9.56 -4.20
N ASP A 810 -28.22 10.62 -4.64
CA ASP A 810 -29.62 10.65 -5.13
C ASP A 810 -30.09 9.38 -5.88
N ALA A 811 -30.60 8.39 -5.13
CA ALA A 811 -31.13 7.13 -5.66
C ALA A 811 -32.53 6.78 -5.14
N MET A 812 -33.08 7.57 -4.20
CA MET A 812 -34.32 7.27 -3.49
C MET A 812 -35.33 8.45 -3.48
N VAL A 813 -35.61 9.03 -4.64
CA VAL A 813 -36.84 9.84 -4.84
C VAL A 813 -37.91 8.93 -5.45
N ASN A 814 -38.54 8.12 -4.60
CA ASN A 814 -39.68 7.27 -4.93
C ASN A 814 -40.51 6.98 -3.67
N ILE A 815 -41.07 8.05 -3.07
CA ILE A 815 -42.28 8.06 -2.24
C ILE A 815 -42.85 9.48 -2.37
N GLU A 816 -44.17 9.57 -2.47
CA GLU A 816 -44.88 10.85 -2.48
C GLU A 816 -45.03 11.32 -1.03
N ASP A 817 -44.37 12.42 -0.67
CA ASP A 817 -44.74 13.19 0.52
C ASP A 817 -44.42 14.68 0.31
N GLY A 818 -45.42 15.54 0.55
CA GLY A 818 -45.30 16.98 0.35
C GLY A 818 -44.73 17.71 1.56
N LEU A 819 -44.44 19.00 1.38
CA LEU A 819 -44.13 19.96 2.45
C LEU A 819 -42.91 19.59 3.33
N LYS A 820 -41.69 19.83 2.81
CA LYS A 820 -40.49 19.94 3.65
C LYS A 820 -39.76 21.26 3.37
N GLU A 821 -39.37 21.91 4.45
CA GLU A 821 -38.81 23.27 4.48
C GLU A 821 -37.34 23.29 4.05
N ASP A 822 -36.89 24.43 3.48
CA ASP A 822 -35.49 24.71 3.08
C ASP A 822 -34.55 24.88 4.30
N SER A 823 -34.55 23.90 5.20
CA SER A 823 -33.66 23.80 6.35
C SER A 823 -32.35 23.10 5.95
N PRO A 824 -31.19 23.77 6.00
CA PRO A 824 -29.92 23.15 5.66
C PRO A 824 -29.59 22.06 6.69
N SER A 825 -29.44 20.83 6.21
CA SER A 825 -28.99 19.72 7.06
C SER A 825 -27.49 19.80 7.29
N VAL A 826 -27.07 19.59 8.54
CA VAL A 826 -25.65 19.35 8.86
C VAL A 826 -25.21 17.97 8.36
N PRO A 827 -23.93 17.82 7.93
CA PRO A 827 -23.39 16.55 7.44
C PRO A 827 -23.24 15.47 8.53
N LEU A 828 -23.50 14.24 8.13
CA LEU A 828 -23.05 13.00 8.77
C LEU A 828 -21.94 12.40 7.89
N MET A 829 -20.75 12.22 8.44
CA MET A 829 -19.57 11.70 7.78
C MET A 829 -19.11 10.39 8.44
N VAL A 830 -18.36 9.57 7.70
CA VAL A 830 -17.65 8.39 8.21
C VAL A 830 -16.16 8.62 7.93
N VAL A 831 -15.31 8.27 8.90
CA VAL A 831 -13.85 8.44 8.83
C VAL A 831 -13.15 7.23 9.45
N GLU A 832 -12.07 6.77 8.82
CA GLU A 832 -11.26 5.69 9.39
C GLU A 832 -10.30 6.21 10.49
N ASN A 833 -10.14 5.47 11.58
CA ASN A 833 -9.31 5.90 12.71
C ASN A 833 -7.82 5.57 12.57
N GLY A 834 -7.45 4.67 11.66
CA GLY A 834 -6.08 4.22 11.41
C GLY A 834 -5.63 2.97 12.17
N CYS A 835 -6.49 2.37 13.01
CA CYS A 835 -6.14 1.18 13.81
C CYS A 835 -6.84 -0.12 13.35
N GLY A 836 -6.27 -1.23 13.82
CA GLY A 836 -6.77 -2.59 13.64
C GLY A 836 -6.77 -3.38 14.95
N SER A 837 -7.26 -2.74 16.02
CA SER A 837 -7.28 -3.22 17.40
C SER A 837 -8.57 -2.74 18.08
N PRO A 838 -9.11 -3.44 19.09
CA PRO A 838 -10.26 -2.94 19.87
C PRO A 838 -9.88 -1.81 20.85
N CYS A 839 -8.61 -1.39 20.87
CA CYS A 839 -8.11 -0.25 21.63
C CYS A 839 -7.58 0.82 20.69
N ILE A 840 -7.52 2.09 21.14
CA ILE A 840 -7.04 3.20 20.31
C ILE A 840 -6.01 4.06 21.05
N ASP A 841 -4.81 4.16 20.46
CA ASP A 841 -3.74 5.06 20.88
C ASP A 841 -3.86 6.38 20.11
N LEU A 842 -4.30 7.44 20.75
CA LEU A 842 -4.53 8.74 20.12
C LEU A 842 -3.22 9.51 19.82
N ARG A 843 -2.04 8.96 20.11
CA ARG A 843 -0.77 9.41 19.50
C ARG A 843 -0.65 8.97 18.04
N GLN A 844 -1.52 8.05 17.60
CA GLN A 844 -1.39 7.25 16.39
C GLN A 844 -2.77 7.09 15.72
N VAL A 845 -3.20 8.11 14.99
CA VAL A 845 -4.46 8.11 14.22
C VAL A 845 -4.26 8.44 12.75
N SER A 846 -5.18 8.05 11.87
CA SER A 846 -5.13 8.38 10.45
C SER A 846 -5.08 9.91 10.20
N SER A 847 -4.43 10.33 9.12
CA SER A 847 -4.49 11.70 8.61
C SER A 847 -5.90 12.18 8.28
N GLU A 848 -6.83 11.27 7.97
CA GLU A 848 -8.25 11.59 7.77
C GLU A 848 -8.89 12.00 9.10
N LEU A 849 -8.74 11.20 10.16
CA LEU A 849 -9.24 11.50 11.50
C LEU A 849 -8.59 12.75 12.10
N ALA A 850 -7.27 12.89 11.96
CA ALA A 850 -6.56 14.10 12.35
C ALA A 850 -7.06 15.34 11.59
N THR A 851 -7.57 15.18 10.36
CA THR A 851 -8.17 16.27 9.59
C THR A 851 -9.63 16.54 9.94
N ALA A 852 -10.45 15.51 10.13
CA ALA A 852 -11.85 15.62 10.56
C ALA A 852 -11.97 16.28 11.94
N ALA A 853 -11.00 16.05 12.83
CA ALA A 853 -10.90 16.66 14.15
C ALA A 853 -10.61 18.17 14.13
N LYS A 854 -10.15 18.75 13.01
CA LYS A 854 -9.85 20.18 12.89
C LYS A 854 -11.17 20.97 12.94
N GLY A 855 -11.47 21.51 14.12
CA GLY A 855 -12.69 22.28 14.40
C GLY A 855 -13.82 21.49 15.09
N ALA A 856 -13.59 20.23 15.48
CA ALA A 856 -14.50 19.51 16.36
C ALA A 856 -14.41 20.03 17.81
N ASP A 857 -15.56 20.09 18.48
CA ASP A 857 -15.75 20.63 19.82
C ASP A 857 -16.44 19.65 20.79
N LEU A 858 -16.79 18.44 20.31
CA LEU A 858 -17.17 17.28 21.14
C LEU A 858 -16.45 16.02 20.66
N ILE A 859 -15.98 15.20 21.60
CA ILE A 859 -15.58 13.81 21.38
C ILE A 859 -16.49 12.91 22.20
N ILE A 860 -16.95 11.81 21.60
CA ILE A 860 -17.58 10.69 22.30
C ILE A 860 -16.71 9.46 22.08
N LEU A 861 -16.15 8.92 23.17
CA LEU A 861 -15.47 7.63 23.20
C LEU A 861 -16.44 6.58 23.74
N GLU A 862 -16.87 5.66 22.89
CA GLU A 862 -17.77 4.59 23.25
C GLU A 862 -16.98 3.26 23.40
N GLY A 863 -17.39 2.43 24.35
CA GLY A 863 -16.91 1.06 24.49
C GLY A 863 -15.77 0.84 25.48
N MET A 864 -15.70 -0.38 26.03
CA MET A 864 -14.69 -0.74 27.03
C MET A 864 -13.26 -0.64 26.48
N GLY A 865 -13.04 -0.99 25.21
CA GLY A 865 -11.71 -0.95 24.60
C GLY A 865 -11.19 0.46 24.42
N ARG A 866 -11.99 1.33 23.78
CA ARG A 866 -11.62 2.71 23.41
C ARG A 866 -11.66 3.69 24.58
N ALA A 867 -12.52 3.49 25.57
CA ALA A 867 -12.74 4.43 26.67
C ALA A 867 -12.25 3.97 28.05
N LEU A 868 -12.02 2.66 28.28
CA LEU A 868 -11.60 2.12 29.59
C LEU A 868 -10.24 1.40 29.58
N HIS A 869 -10.02 0.45 28.66
CA HIS A 869 -8.70 -0.18 28.46
C HIS A 869 -7.69 0.87 27.98
N THR A 870 -8.14 1.73 27.06
CA THR A 870 -7.44 2.94 26.64
C THR A 870 -8.24 4.20 26.98
N ASN A 871 -7.55 5.35 27.01
CA ASN A 871 -8.12 6.71 27.10
C ASN A 871 -8.93 7.10 28.35
N PHE A 872 -9.11 6.24 29.35
CA PHE A 872 -9.90 6.60 30.54
C PHE A 872 -9.41 7.91 31.20
N ASN A 873 -8.09 8.08 31.29
CA ASN A 873 -7.44 9.27 31.84
C ASN A 873 -6.99 10.30 30.78
N ALA A 874 -7.33 10.11 29.50
CA ALA A 874 -6.99 11.06 28.43
C ALA A 874 -7.75 12.37 28.60
N GLN A 875 -7.04 13.50 28.45
CA GLN A 875 -7.60 14.85 28.47
C GLN A 875 -7.60 15.45 27.07
N PHE A 876 -8.58 16.31 26.79
CA PHE A 876 -8.84 16.87 25.47
C PHE A 876 -8.97 18.40 25.51
N LYS A 877 -8.72 19.04 24.36
CA LYS A 877 -8.89 20.49 24.12
C LYS A 877 -10.35 20.92 23.85
N CYS A 878 -11.30 20.01 24.07
CA CYS A 878 -12.73 20.16 23.78
C CYS A 878 -13.54 19.33 24.77
N ASP A 879 -14.87 19.42 24.70
CA ASP A 879 -15.74 18.56 25.50
C ASP A 879 -15.51 17.09 25.13
N ALA A 880 -15.48 16.21 26.12
CA ALA A 880 -15.30 14.77 25.95
C ALA A 880 -16.31 13.98 26.79
N LEU A 881 -16.94 12.98 26.18
CA LEU A 881 -17.85 12.04 26.83
C LEU A 881 -17.32 10.62 26.66
N LYS A 882 -17.16 9.88 27.76
CA LYS A 882 -16.71 8.49 27.79
C LYS A 882 -17.88 7.62 28.25
N LEU A 883 -18.39 6.78 27.35
CA LEU A 883 -19.54 5.89 27.56
C LEU A 883 -19.08 4.44 27.48
N ALA A 884 -19.16 3.69 28.56
CA ALA A 884 -18.78 2.27 28.54
C ALA A 884 -19.45 1.46 29.66
N MET A 885 -19.65 0.17 29.38
CA MET A 885 -19.93 -0.83 30.40
C MET A 885 -18.67 -1.62 30.72
N VAL A 886 -18.40 -1.89 32.00
CA VAL A 886 -17.20 -2.66 32.39
C VAL A 886 -17.44 -4.16 32.24
N LYS A 887 -16.95 -4.75 31.14
CA LYS A 887 -17.06 -6.20 30.85
C LYS A 887 -16.00 -7.07 31.57
N ASN A 888 -15.20 -6.49 32.47
CA ASN A 888 -14.15 -7.20 33.22
C ASN A 888 -14.13 -6.81 34.72
N GLN A 889 -14.30 -7.78 35.62
CA GLN A 889 -14.38 -7.55 37.07
C GLN A 889 -13.10 -6.89 37.64
N ARG A 890 -11.91 -7.33 37.22
CA ARG A 890 -10.64 -6.82 37.75
C ARG A 890 -10.39 -5.37 37.32
N LEU A 891 -10.82 -5.01 36.10
CA LEU A 891 -10.85 -3.63 35.62
C LEU A 891 -11.84 -2.77 36.43
N ALA A 892 -13.02 -3.31 36.76
CA ALA A 892 -14.02 -2.61 37.57
C ALA A 892 -13.51 -2.30 38.98
N GLU A 893 -12.90 -3.28 39.64
CA GLU A 893 -12.28 -3.12 40.96
C GLU A 893 -11.14 -2.09 40.94
N LYS A 894 -10.27 -2.14 39.92
CA LYS A 894 -9.06 -1.31 39.84
C LYS A 894 -9.33 0.13 39.40
N LEU A 895 -10.21 0.37 38.42
CA LEU A 895 -10.46 1.72 37.89
C LEU A 895 -11.54 2.49 38.66
N ILE A 896 -12.65 1.82 39.01
CA ILE A 896 -13.84 2.46 39.58
C ILE A 896 -14.25 1.91 40.95
N LYS A 897 -13.53 0.90 41.49
CA LYS A 897 -13.86 0.16 42.73
C LYS A 897 -15.28 -0.43 42.71
N GLY A 898 -15.71 -0.84 41.52
CA GLY A 898 -17.04 -1.33 41.19
C GLY A 898 -17.03 -2.80 40.77
N ASN A 899 -18.08 -3.23 40.06
CA ASN A 899 -18.29 -4.60 39.60
C ASN A 899 -18.38 -4.69 38.07
N ILE A 900 -18.27 -5.92 37.54
CA ILE A 900 -18.64 -6.22 36.17
C ILE A 900 -20.10 -5.79 35.89
N TYR A 901 -20.31 -5.23 34.70
CA TYR A 901 -21.54 -4.58 34.23
C TYR A 901 -21.90 -3.24 34.90
N ASP A 902 -21.05 -2.69 35.79
CA ASP A 902 -21.17 -1.27 36.16
C ASP A 902 -21.01 -0.37 34.92
N CYS A 903 -21.79 0.71 34.88
CA CYS A 903 -21.76 1.69 33.80
C CYS A 903 -20.90 2.91 34.14
N ILE A 904 -20.28 3.47 33.11
CA ILE A 904 -19.51 4.71 33.13
C ILE A 904 -20.11 5.66 32.09
N CYS A 905 -20.64 6.78 32.57
CA CYS A 905 -20.85 8.00 31.80
C CYS A 905 -19.97 9.08 32.43
N ARG A 906 -18.77 9.29 31.88
CA ARG A 906 -17.81 10.30 32.36
C ARG A 906 -17.79 11.46 31.38
N TYR A 907 -18.05 12.67 31.86
CA TYR A 907 -18.12 13.88 31.04
C TYR A 907 -17.08 14.91 31.53
N GLU A 908 -16.23 15.32 30.61
CA GLU A 908 -15.10 16.21 30.85
C GLU A 908 -15.24 17.43 29.92
N PRO A 909 -15.58 18.62 30.45
CA PRO A 909 -15.71 19.82 29.62
C PRO A 909 -14.35 20.28 29.08
N ALA A 910 -14.38 21.06 28.00
CA ALA A 910 -13.19 21.70 27.43
C ALA A 910 -12.38 22.47 28.52
N SER A 911 -11.07 22.24 28.54
CA SER A 911 -10.10 22.84 29.48
C SER A 911 -9.47 24.13 28.96
#